data_AF-A3K7Y1-F1
#
_entry.id   AF-A3K7Y1-F1
#
_cell.length_a   1.000
_cell.length_b   1.000
_cell.length_c   1.000
_cell.angle_alpha   90.00
_cell.angle_beta   90.00
_cell.angle_gamma   90.00
#
_symmetry.space_group_name_H-M   'P 1'
#
loop_
_entity.id
_entity.type
_entity.pdbx_description
1 polymer ?
#
loop_
_entity_poly.entity_id
_entity_poly.type
_entity_poly.pdbx_seq_one_letter_code
_entity_poly.pdbx_strand_id
1 'polypeptide(L)'
;MKQTYSPALLAASALALGLAVATLVLWIALSQPWLGVRLVAGPDNSAIVYAVHPDGPAEGRVPQGATLLSVAAPGLPALPVNARDLTEEPDALTDPEEMRAFFAKQDALLARIAAPTTHLKLHPQGAPDRVMQEIRPAPSRPLGDLPGVFWVQLGVGFAGIVLGGWVMALRHEDRAVQCFGLAGLGLMISADAAALYSTRELALSTEVFTIASRLNYLGTLVFGIGMINLFLIYPARLAGRAALWSVAALFSVFILTVLVDWPDALQNRQAPVVLAMLMLLAAVLAQAVVNRRNPTARAMLGWFGLSVLVGAGGFGLTVTLPLMMGAPPRLSQGHAFLFFLVIFVGLAMGIARYRLFELSDWSFRILFYMGGVLLLLVLDAAMILGLALDRAPAFGLALAVVGLIYLPLRDVLGRWLRNDRGLGQEELFALVSDVALATRAEDRDAALHALLRRLFDPLRIEHGSPAFDAVGLRDGGETLEIPLPHRLPGIRLHWARQGRALFNRRDERLARSVVGMLDRSIARQRAHDAAVETERSRINRDMHDNIGVQLLGALHSSDPERKDLLIRQTLSDLRQIVSNPAEDGAVLAQLLADLRREIGDHLEAAGLGMEWQDCGLSATDRPHISLTALQAQTLRALLRESVSNALRHSKARNVSLRFLPLPGERLRLIVEDDGTGTKGEWLRQGSGLANLRFRVEACGGTLVIEPAQGGTRVLATLPLARLRAPSTAGLERAAG
;
A
#
# COMPACT_ATOMS: atom_id res chain seq x y z
N MET A 1 -10.92 13.65 -27.27
CA MET A 1 -10.05 12.82 -26.40
C MET A 1 -8.89 13.68 -25.92
N LYS A 2 -8.90 14.14 -24.65
CA LYS A 2 -7.70 14.76 -24.06
C LYS A 2 -6.76 13.62 -23.68
N GLN A 3 -5.60 13.52 -24.35
CA GLN A 3 -4.56 12.58 -23.92
C GLN A 3 -4.10 13.00 -22.52
N THR A 4 -4.56 12.28 -21.51
CA THR A 4 -4.06 12.39 -20.15
C THR A 4 -2.64 11.80 -20.14
N TYR A 5 -1.63 12.66 -20.07
CA TYR A 5 -0.25 12.23 -19.84
C TYR A 5 -0.20 11.38 -18.57
N SER A 6 0.54 10.26 -18.61
CA SER A 6 0.70 9.43 -17.42
C SER A 6 1.44 10.24 -16.35
N PRO A 7 1.00 10.21 -15.07
CA PRO A 7 1.71 10.85 -13.96
C PRO A 7 3.19 10.43 -13.89
N ALA A 8 3.49 9.18 -14.23
CA ALA A 8 4.85 8.66 -14.29
C ALA A 8 5.71 9.42 -15.33
N LEU A 9 5.16 9.72 -16.50
CA LEU A 9 5.88 10.46 -17.55
C LEU A 9 6.20 11.88 -17.10
N LEU A 10 5.24 12.61 -16.50
CA LEU A 10 5.48 13.97 -16.01
C LEU A 10 6.56 14.02 -14.92
N ALA A 11 6.51 13.09 -13.96
CA ALA A 11 7.53 13.00 -12.92
C ALA A 11 8.91 12.63 -13.50
N ALA A 12 8.96 11.69 -14.46
CA ALA A 12 10.18 11.32 -15.15
C ALA A 12 10.75 12.47 -16.00
N SER A 13 9.90 13.26 -16.67
CA SER A 13 10.32 14.44 -17.41
C SER A 13 10.91 15.52 -16.48
N ALA A 14 10.33 15.72 -15.30
CA ALA A 14 10.89 16.65 -14.31
C ALA A 14 12.25 16.20 -13.79
N LEU A 15 12.40 14.90 -13.49
CA LEU A 15 13.68 14.30 -13.11
C LEU A 15 14.73 14.44 -14.23
N ALA A 16 14.36 14.11 -15.47
CA ALA A 16 15.24 14.21 -16.62
C ALA A 16 15.68 15.65 -16.88
N LEU A 17 14.76 16.62 -16.76
CA LEU A 17 15.07 18.04 -16.87
C LEU A 17 16.07 18.47 -15.79
N GLY A 18 15.82 18.10 -14.53
CA GLY A 18 16.73 18.41 -13.42
C GLY A 18 18.12 17.82 -13.63
N LEU A 19 18.22 16.57 -14.08
CA LEU A 19 19.50 15.93 -14.38
C LEU A 19 20.21 16.60 -15.56
N ALA A 20 19.47 16.95 -16.62
CA ALA A 20 20.04 17.59 -17.81
C ALA A 20 20.61 18.99 -17.48
N VAL A 21 19.86 19.80 -16.73
CA VAL A 21 20.31 21.13 -16.29
C VAL A 21 21.49 21.02 -15.33
N ALA A 22 21.42 20.11 -14.35
CA ALA A 22 22.53 19.90 -13.42
C ALA A 22 23.81 19.46 -14.14
N THR A 23 23.69 18.58 -15.15
CA THR A 23 24.81 18.14 -15.99
C THR A 23 25.37 19.29 -16.82
N LEU A 24 24.52 20.13 -17.41
CA LEU A 24 24.95 21.31 -18.17
C LEU A 24 25.71 22.30 -17.28
N VAL A 25 25.17 22.61 -16.09
CA VAL A 25 25.81 23.50 -15.13
C VAL A 25 27.14 22.95 -14.66
N LEU A 26 27.20 21.65 -14.35
CA LEU A 26 28.44 20.96 -14.01
C LEU A 26 29.45 21.02 -15.16
N TRP A 27 29.03 20.79 -16.40
CA TRP A 27 29.92 20.85 -17.56
C TRP A 27 30.49 22.25 -17.77
N ILE A 28 29.67 23.30 -17.71
CA ILE A 28 30.13 24.70 -17.83
C ILE A 28 31.12 25.02 -16.70
N ALA A 29 30.78 24.60 -15.48
CA ALA A 29 31.63 24.75 -14.30
C ALA A 29 33.00 24.07 -14.51
N LEU A 30 33.04 22.82 -14.96
CA LEU A 30 34.30 22.08 -15.11
C LEU A 30 35.15 22.53 -16.30
N SER A 31 34.53 23.13 -17.33
CA SER A 31 35.21 23.57 -18.55
C SER A 31 35.91 24.94 -18.43
N GLN A 32 36.06 25.46 -17.21
CA GLN A 32 36.77 26.72 -16.95
C GLN A 32 38.28 26.49 -16.83
N PRO A 33 39.12 27.44 -17.30
CA PRO A 33 40.56 27.44 -17.01
C PRO A 33 40.80 27.46 -15.50
N TRP A 34 41.81 26.71 -15.05
CA TRP A 34 42.01 26.43 -13.63
C TRP A 34 43.45 26.66 -13.18
N LEU A 35 43.65 27.46 -12.15
CA LEU A 35 44.95 27.71 -11.53
C LEU A 35 45.24 26.74 -10.37
N GLY A 36 44.22 26.19 -9.73
CA GLY A 36 44.35 25.36 -8.53
C GLY A 36 44.51 26.16 -7.24
N VAL A 37 44.01 27.39 -7.19
CA VAL A 37 44.03 28.26 -6.01
C VAL A 37 42.61 28.59 -5.54
N ARG A 38 42.42 28.61 -4.22
CA ARG A 38 41.17 29.08 -3.62
C ARG A 38 41.40 30.44 -2.98
N LEU A 39 40.68 31.45 -3.46
CA LEU A 39 40.83 32.82 -3.01
C LEU A 39 39.70 33.21 -2.04
N VAL A 40 40.03 34.07 -1.07
CA VAL A 40 39.06 34.68 -0.16
C VAL A 40 39.36 36.19 -0.02
N ALA A 41 38.32 36.99 0.18
CA ALA A 41 38.45 38.40 0.48
C ALA A 41 39.10 38.62 1.87
N GLY A 42 40.19 39.38 1.91
CA GLY A 42 40.88 39.80 3.13
C GLY A 42 40.40 41.16 3.68
N PRO A 43 40.78 41.51 4.92
CA PRO A 43 40.31 42.71 5.63
C PRO A 43 40.75 44.04 4.98
N ASP A 44 41.84 44.07 4.20
CA ASP A 44 42.39 45.29 3.57
C ASP A 44 42.13 45.35 2.06
N ASN A 45 40.95 44.89 1.62
CA ASN A 45 40.59 44.77 0.20
C ASN A 45 41.58 43.89 -0.59
N SER A 46 42.25 42.94 0.08
CA SER A 46 43.23 42.03 -0.50
C SER A 46 42.57 40.71 -0.94
N ALA A 47 43.12 40.06 -1.97
CA ALA A 47 42.75 38.70 -2.35
C ALA A 47 43.75 37.72 -1.72
N ILE A 48 43.31 36.88 -0.79
CA ILE A 48 44.18 35.97 -0.04
C ILE A 48 44.04 34.56 -0.60
N VAL A 49 45.15 33.87 -0.82
CA VAL A 49 45.19 32.44 -1.16
C VAL A 49 44.85 31.63 0.09
N TYR A 50 43.58 31.26 0.21
CA TYR A 50 43.08 30.47 1.33
C TYR A 50 43.57 29.03 1.30
N ALA A 51 43.59 28.41 0.12
CA ALA A 51 44.05 27.05 -0.10
C ALA A 51 44.63 26.89 -1.51
N VAL A 52 45.46 25.86 -1.69
CA VAL A 52 45.97 25.43 -3.00
C VAL A 52 45.60 23.96 -3.15
N HIS A 53 45.06 23.59 -4.31
CA HIS A 53 44.67 22.21 -4.56
C HIS A 53 45.91 21.32 -4.65
N PRO A 54 45.95 20.13 -3.99
CA PRO A 54 47.11 19.23 -4.01
C PRO A 54 47.52 18.90 -5.44
N ASP A 55 46.64 18.36 -6.27
CA ASP A 55 47.03 18.04 -7.67
C ASP A 55 46.87 19.22 -8.65
N GLY A 56 46.95 20.46 -8.14
CA GLY A 56 46.65 21.68 -8.91
C GLY A 56 47.87 22.33 -9.57
N PRO A 57 47.69 23.12 -10.64
CA PRO A 57 48.80 23.82 -11.30
C PRO A 57 49.62 24.75 -10.39
N ALA A 58 48.98 25.30 -9.35
CA ALA A 58 49.58 26.16 -8.34
C ALA A 58 50.30 25.41 -7.20
N GLU A 59 50.17 24.09 -7.12
CA GLU A 59 50.84 23.28 -6.08
C GLU A 59 52.36 23.49 -6.09
N GLY A 60 52.95 23.65 -4.90
CA GLY A 60 54.39 23.86 -4.73
C GLY A 60 54.92 25.22 -5.20
N ARG A 61 54.11 26.03 -5.89
CA ARG A 61 54.49 27.34 -6.44
C ARG A 61 53.85 28.49 -5.68
N VAL A 62 52.58 28.36 -5.31
CA VAL A 62 51.83 29.40 -4.61
C VAL A 62 51.78 29.10 -3.11
N PRO A 63 52.29 29.97 -2.23
CA PRO A 63 52.18 29.77 -0.80
C PRO A 63 50.75 30.04 -0.31
N GLN A 64 50.23 29.14 0.54
CA GLN A 64 48.99 29.37 1.27
C GLN A 64 49.14 30.59 2.20
N GLY A 65 48.09 31.40 2.33
CA GLY A 65 48.08 32.65 3.09
C GLY A 65 48.67 33.85 2.35
N ALA A 66 49.28 33.67 1.18
CA ALA A 66 49.82 34.77 0.39
C ALA A 66 48.72 35.68 -0.16
N THR A 67 49.00 36.98 -0.25
CA THR A 67 48.13 37.93 -0.96
C THR A 67 48.44 37.94 -2.45
N LEU A 68 47.43 37.67 -3.28
CA LEU A 68 47.51 37.81 -4.74
C LEU A 68 47.35 39.29 -5.10
N LEU A 69 48.42 39.87 -5.66
CA LEU A 69 48.48 41.29 -6.02
C LEU A 69 48.09 41.55 -7.47
N SER A 70 48.53 40.71 -8.40
CA SER A 70 48.21 40.87 -9.81
C SER A 70 48.40 39.58 -10.61
N VAL A 71 47.67 39.48 -11.72
CA VAL A 71 47.80 38.41 -12.72
C VAL A 71 48.32 39.00 -14.03
N ALA A 72 49.32 38.37 -14.64
CA ALA A 72 49.86 38.75 -15.94
C ALA A 72 50.00 37.52 -16.84
N ALA A 73 50.19 37.71 -18.14
CA ALA A 73 50.52 36.64 -19.08
C ALA A 73 51.41 37.19 -20.22
N PRO A 74 52.13 36.37 -20.98
CA PRO A 74 52.91 36.85 -22.12
C PRO A 74 52.04 37.68 -23.09
N GLY A 75 52.48 38.90 -23.39
CA GLY A 75 51.71 39.84 -24.24
C GLY A 75 50.53 40.55 -23.54
N LEU A 76 50.23 40.22 -22.28
CA LEU A 76 49.17 40.85 -21.49
C LEU A 76 49.73 41.47 -20.20
N PRO A 77 49.61 42.81 -20.01
CA PRO A 77 50.19 43.48 -18.86
C PRO A 77 49.57 43.01 -17.53
N ALA A 78 50.32 43.18 -16.43
CA ALA A 78 49.84 42.81 -15.10
C ALA A 78 48.55 43.57 -14.74
N LEU A 79 47.52 42.82 -14.35
CA LEU A 79 46.23 43.34 -13.93
C LEU A 79 46.09 43.12 -12.41
N PRO A 80 45.86 44.17 -11.61
CA PRO A 80 45.78 44.04 -10.16
C PRO A 80 44.53 43.27 -9.73
N VAL A 81 44.68 42.43 -8.70
CA VAL A 81 43.59 41.67 -8.08
C VAL A 81 43.35 42.21 -6.68
N ASN A 82 42.08 42.40 -6.32
CA ASN A 82 41.64 42.87 -5.00
C ASN A 82 40.41 42.08 -4.53
N ALA A 83 39.97 42.33 -3.30
CA ALA A 83 38.84 41.60 -2.71
C ALA A 83 37.52 41.79 -3.49
N ARG A 84 37.31 42.95 -4.13
CA ARG A 84 36.09 43.21 -4.93
C ARG A 84 36.01 42.32 -6.17
N ASP A 85 37.14 41.85 -6.72
CA ASP A 85 37.13 40.92 -7.85
C ASP A 85 36.54 39.55 -7.48
N LEU A 86 36.57 39.20 -6.18
CA LEU A 86 36.03 37.98 -5.60
C LEU A 86 34.56 38.11 -5.18
N THR A 87 33.90 39.25 -5.46
CA THR A 87 32.50 39.47 -5.11
C THR A 87 31.64 38.38 -5.75
N GLU A 88 30.98 37.55 -4.94
CA GLU A 88 30.19 36.42 -5.45
C GLU A 88 29.08 36.90 -6.39
N GLU A 89 28.27 37.87 -5.95
CA GLU A 89 27.09 38.36 -6.67
C GLU A 89 27.29 39.80 -7.20
N PRO A 90 27.18 40.01 -8.53
CA PRO A 90 27.40 41.32 -9.14
C PRO A 90 26.32 42.33 -8.73
N ASP A 91 25.12 41.89 -8.34
CA ASP A 91 24.03 42.75 -7.86
C ASP A 91 24.36 43.49 -6.55
N ALA A 92 25.49 43.17 -5.90
CA ALA A 92 26.04 43.99 -4.81
C ALA A 92 26.65 45.31 -5.31
N LEU A 93 26.95 45.43 -6.60
CA LEU A 93 27.47 46.64 -7.24
C LEU A 93 26.29 47.50 -7.71
N THR A 94 26.03 48.62 -7.03
CA THR A 94 24.87 49.47 -7.32
C THR A 94 25.13 50.49 -8.43
N ASP A 95 26.38 50.74 -8.82
CA ASP A 95 26.75 51.68 -9.88
C ASP A 95 26.91 50.97 -11.25
N PRO A 96 26.18 51.37 -12.31
CA PRO A 96 26.34 50.82 -13.65
C PRO A 96 27.74 50.96 -14.25
N GLU A 97 28.50 51.98 -13.85
CA GLU A 97 29.91 52.12 -14.28
C GLU A 97 30.81 51.12 -13.58
N GLU A 98 30.66 50.95 -12.25
CA GLU A 98 31.38 49.92 -11.49
C GLU A 98 31.05 48.51 -12.01
N MET A 99 29.77 48.25 -12.33
CA MET A 99 29.32 46.98 -12.90
C MET A 99 29.97 46.71 -14.26
N ARG A 100 29.97 47.69 -15.18
CA ARG A 100 30.64 47.55 -16.49
C ARG A 100 32.14 47.35 -16.34
N ALA A 101 32.78 48.09 -15.43
CA ALA A 101 34.21 47.94 -15.14
C ALA A 101 34.52 46.55 -14.55
N PHE A 102 33.66 46.03 -13.67
CA PHE A 102 33.78 44.70 -13.11
C PHE A 102 33.72 43.62 -14.20
N PHE A 103 32.71 43.63 -15.07
CA PHE A 103 32.60 42.65 -16.16
C PHE A 103 33.78 42.73 -17.14
N ALA A 104 34.17 43.94 -17.56
CA ALA A 104 35.34 44.12 -18.42
C ALA A 104 36.63 43.58 -17.76
N LYS A 105 36.75 43.74 -16.44
CA LYS A 105 37.88 43.19 -15.67
C LYS A 105 37.81 41.67 -15.55
N GLN A 106 36.62 41.06 -15.45
CA GLN A 106 36.46 39.60 -15.46
C GLN A 106 36.95 38.99 -16.77
N ASP A 107 36.58 39.54 -17.93
CA ASP A 107 37.10 39.07 -19.22
C ASP A 107 38.62 39.26 -19.34
N ALA A 108 39.14 40.40 -18.85
CA ALA A 108 40.57 40.67 -18.85
C ALA A 108 41.35 39.69 -17.94
N LEU A 109 40.81 39.32 -16.78
CA LEU A 109 41.39 38.30 -15.92
C LEU A 109 41.32 36.93 -16.60
N LEU A 110 40.16 36.56 -17.15
CA LEU A 110 39.98 35.28 -17.83
C LEU A 110 40.94 35.11 -19.01
N ALA A 111 41.17 36.14 -19.82
CA ALA A 111 42.15 36.11 -20.91
C ALA A 111 43.58 35.80 -20.43
N ARG A 112 43.95 36.25 -19.21
CA ARG A 112 45.25 35.98 -18.60
C ARG A 112 45.34 34.59 -17.99
N ILE A 113 44.24 34.08 -17.45
CA ILE A 113 44.13 32.73 -16.88
C ILE A 113 44.03 31.67 -17.99
N ALA A 114 43.44 32.02 -19.14
CA ALA A 114 43.34 31.13 -20.30
C ALA A 114 44.63 31.07 -21.14
N ALA A 115 45.61 31.93 -20.84
CA ALA A 115 46.90 31.92 -21.54
C ALA A 115 47.70 30.64 -21.22
N PRO A 116 48.59 30.17 -22.12
CA PRO A 116 49.40 28.97 -21.89
C PRO A 116 50.27 29.03 -20.61
N THR A 117 50.66 30.24 -20.22
CA THR A 117 51.44 30.54 -19.01
C THR A 117 50.91 31.82 -18.39
N THR A 118 50.71 31.81 -17.08
CA THR A 118 50.21 32.93 -16.28
C THR A 118 51.20 33.25 -15.18
N HIS A 119 51.52 34.53 -14.99
CA HIS A 119 52.39 34.99 -13.92
C HIS A 119 51.55 35.60 -12.78
N LEU A 120 51.67 35.03 -11.58
CA LEU A 120 51.02 35.50 -10.36
C LEU A 120 52.01 36.28 -9.52
N LYS A 121 51.72 37.56 -9.27
CA LYS A 121 52.49 38.38 -8.33
C LYS A 121 51.86 38.25 -6.94
N LEU A 122 52.62 37.71 -6.00
CA LEU A 122 52.16 37.35 -4.67
C LEU A 122 52.98 38.07 -3.60
N HIS A 123 52.37 38.33 -2.46
CA HIS A 123 53.05 38.75 -1.24
C HIS A 123 52.84 37.68 -0.16
N PRO A 124 53.83 36.82 0.11
CA PRO A 124 53.72 35.78 1.12
C PRO A 124 53.58 36.39 2.52
N GLN A 125 52.79 35.74 3.38
CA GLN A 125 52.57 36.21 4.74
C GLN A 125 53.88 36.18 5.54
N GLY A 126 54.28 37.31 6.12
CA GLY A 126 55.51 37.42 6.92
C GLY A 126 56.81 37.51 6.11
N ALA A 127 56.75 37.53 4.77
CA ALA A 127 57.92 37.77 3.92
C ALA A 127 57.98 39.25 3.52
N PRO A 128 59.15 39.90 3.55
CA PRO A 128 59.29 41.30 3.13
C PRO A 128 59.14 41.46 1.60
N ASP A 129 59.55 40.47 0.83
CA ASP A 129 59.61 40.56 -0.63
C ASP A 129 58.36 40.02 -1.32
N ARG A 130 58.05 40.62 -2.46
CA ARG A 130 57.00 40.13 -3.38
C ARG A 130 57.60 39.10 -4.32
N VAL A 131 56.91 37.99 -4.51
CA VAL A 131 57.35 36.90 -5.39
C VAL A 131 56.51 36.88 -6.67
N MET A 132 57.13 36.52 -7.78
CA MET A 132 56.44 36.26 -9.04
C MET A 132 56.51 34.76 -9.31
N GLN A 133 55.36 34.14 -9.52
CA GLN A 133 55.24 32.70 -9.77
C GLN A 133 54.66 32.46 -11.15
N GLU A 134 55.33 31.63 -11.95
CA GLU A 134 54.80 31.19 -13.25
C GLU A 134 53.98 29.92 -13.06
N ILE A 135 52.71 29.97 -13.46
CA ILE A 135 51.75 28.88 -13.41
C ILE A 135 51.35 28.53 -14.85
N ARG A 136 51.14 27.24 -15.11
CA ARG A 136 50.54 26.75 -16.37
C ARG A 136 49.11 26.32 -16.08
N PRO A 137 48.10 27.16 -16.35
CA PRO A 137 46.71 26.85 -16.05
C PRO A 137 46.28 25.55 -16.74
N ALA A 138 45.48 24.75 -16.05
CA ALA A 138 44.85 23.59 -16.67
C ALA A 138 43.64 24.05 -17.51
N PRO A 139 43.32 23.35 -18.61
CA PRO A 139 42.20 23.72 -19.48
C PRO A 139 40.83 23.43 -18.84
N SER A 140 40.78 22.60 -17.80
CA SER A 140 39.57 22.25 -17.05
C SER A 140 39.90 22.04 -15.58
N ARG A 141 38.90 22.28 -14.72
CA ARG A 141 38.99 22.00 -13.27
C ARG A 141 38.48 20.59 -12.95
N PRO A 142 39.07 19.89 -11.95
CA PRO A 142 38.56 18.61 -11.49
C PRO A 142 37.29 18.77 -10.65
N LEU A 143 36.48 17.70 -10.57
CA LEU A 143 35.23 17.69 -9.81
C LEU A 143 35.44 17.92 -8.30
N GLY A 144 36.60 17.51 -7.77
CA GLY A 144 36.96 17.71 -6.35
C GLY A 144 37.28 19.16 -5.95
N ASP A 145 37.56 20.03 -6.91
CA ASP A 145 37.84 21.46 -6.65
C ASP A 145 36.54 22.26 -6.37
N LEU A 146 35.40 21.76 -6.85
CA LEU A 146 34.11 22.42 -6.68
C LEU A 146 33.77 22.62 -5.19
N PRO A 147 33.50 23.86 -4.75
CA PRO A 147 33.23 24.14 -3.35
C PRO A 147 31.93 23.47 -2.90
N GLY A 148 31.81 23.11 -1.61
CA GLY A 148 30.57 22.54 -1.06
C GLY A 148 29.31 23.37 -1.37
N VAL A 149 29.46 24.69 -1.44
CA VAL A 149 28.38 25.63 -1.80
C VAL A 149 27.82 25.38 -3.20
N PHE A 150 28.66 24.98 -4.18
CA PHE A 150 28.22 24.57 -5.52
C PHE A 150 27.18 23.47 -5.44
N TRP A 151 27.51 22.42 -4.70
CA TRP A 151 26.68 21.23 -4.54
C TRP A 151 25.40 21.52 -3.77
N VAL A 152 25.47 22.42 -2.78
CA VAL A 152 24.28 22.90 -2.07
C VAL A 152 23.30 23.56 -3.03
N GLN A 153 23.76 24.51 -3.86
CA GLN A 153 22.89 25.23 -4.79
C GLN A 153 22.29 24.29 -5.85
N LEU A 154 23.13 23.45 -6.47
CA LEU A 154 22.70 22.45 -7.46
C LEU A 154 21.70 21.45 -6.85
N GLY A 155 21.95 21.02 -5.61
CA GLY A 155 21.06 20.13 -4.88
C GLY A 155 19.71 20.75 -4.54
N VAL A 156 19.70 22.04 -4.16
CA VAL A 156 18.46 22.78 -3.89
C VAL A 156 17.63 22.95 -5.18
N GLY A 157 18.28 23.36 -6.28
CA GLY A 157 17.60 23.50 -7.58
C GLY A 157 17.00 22.17 -8.06
N PHE A 158 17.80 21.11 -8.01
CA PHE A 158 17.38 19.75 -8.34
C PHE A 158 16.21 19.27 -7.47
N ALA A 159 16.28 19.45 -6.15
CA ALA A 159 15.18 19.09 -5.25
C ALA A 159 13.90 19.87 -5.57
N GLY A 160 14.02 21.16 -5.91
CA GLY A 160 12.91 22.04 -6.29
C GLY A 160 12.12 21.50 -7.49
N ILE A 161 12.80 21.20 -8.61
CA ILE A 161 12.14 20.70 -9.82
C ILE A 161 11.58 19.29 -9.63
N VAL A 162 12.31 18.42 -8.91
CA VAL A 162 11.90 17.04 -8.66
C VAL A 162 10.66 16.99 -7.78
N LEU A 163 10.63 17.73 -6.68
CA LEU A 163 9.48 17.79 -5.79
C LEU A 163 8.29 18.54 -6.43
N GLY A 164 8.55 19.67 -7.10
CA GLY A 164 7.53 20.42 -7.84
C GLY A 164 6.89 19.61 -8.96
N GLY A 165 7.71 18.94 -9.77
CA GLY A 165 7.28 18.07 -10.85
C GLY A 165 6.57 16.81 -10.37
N TRP A 166 7.02 16.21 -9.26
CA TRP A 166 6.32 15.09 -8.62
C TRP A 166 4.92 15.48 -8.15
N VAL A 167 4.78 16.60 -7.43
CA VAL A 167 3.48 17.10 -6.99
C VAL A 167 2.59 17.40 -8.20
N MET A 168 3.14 18.06 -9.23
CA MET A 168 2.43 18.38 -10.48
C MET A 168 1.97 17.14 -11.25
N ALA A 169 2.80 16.09 -11.31
CA ALA A 169 2.46 14.84 -11.96
C ALA A 169 1.19 14.18 -11.36
N LEU A 170 0.99 14.33 -10.06
CA LEU A 170 -0.12 13.68 -9.36
C LEU A 170 -1.47 14.37 -9.56
N ARG A 171 -1.48 15.71 -9.69
CA ARG A 171 -2.70 16.52 -9.90
C ARG A 171 -2.45 17.68 -10.86
N HIS A 172 -2.05 17.37 -12.09
CA HIS A 172 -1.71 18.38 -13.09
C HIS A 172 -2.86 19.34 -13.44
N GLU A 173 -4.12 18.98 -13.18
CA GLU A 173 -5.27 19.86 -13.40
C GLU A 173 -5.49 20.88 -12.26
N ASP A 174 -4.91 20.65 -11.08
CA ASP A 174 -5.05 21.53 -9.93
C ASP A 174 -4.12 22.75 -10.09
N ARG A 175 -4.70 23.94 -10.07
CA ARG A 175 -3.98 25.20 -10.24
C ARG A 175 -2.98 25.47 -9.11
N ALA A 176 -3.30 25.09 -7.88
CA ALA A 176 -2.38 25.27 -6.76
C ALA A 176 -1.12 24.42 -6.95
N VAL A 177 -1.31 23.19 -7.43
CA VAL A 177 -0.23 22.25 -7.76
C VAL A 177 0.60 22.75 -8.95
N GLN A 178 -0.02 23.34 -9.97
CA GLN A 178 0.70 24.01 -11.07
C GLN A 178 1.55 25.20 -10.57
N CYS A 179 1.01 26.05 -9.69
CA CYS A 179 1.73 27.17 -9.10
C CYS A 179 2.94 26.68 -8.27
N PHE A 180 2.79 25.56 -7.55
CA PHE A 180 3.90 24.94 -6.83
C PHE A 180 4.96 24.35 -7.78
N GLY A 181 4.53 23.66 -8.85
CA GLY A 181 5.44 23.18 -9.90
C GLY A 181 6.23 24.31 -10.56
N LEU A 182 5.56 25.44 -10.84
CA LEU A 182 6.20 26.66 -11.35
C LEU A 182 7.22 27.23 -10.36
N ALA A 183 6.90 27.22 -9.07
CA ALA A 183 7.86 27.63 -8.03
C ALA A 183 9.10 26.71 -8.02
N GLY A 184 8.91 25.39 -8.11
CA GLY A 184 10.02 24.43 -8.22
C GLY A 184 10.92 24.69 -9.43
N LEU A 185 10.34 24.99 -10.59
CA LEU A 185 11.09 25.36 -11.79
C LEU A 185 11.87 26.67 -11.61
N GLY A 186 11.22 27.70 -11.05
CA GLY A 186 11.87 28.99 -10.77
C GLY A 186 13.05 28.84 -9.81
N LEU A 187 12.90 28.03 -8.76
CA LEU A 187 13.98 27.73 -7.81
C LEU A 187 15.16 27.03 -8.49
N MET A 188 14.91 26.06 -9.37
CA MET A 188 15.97 25.40 -10.14
C MET A 188 16.73 26.39 -11.01
N ILE A 189 16.02 27.17 -11.84
CA ILE A 189 16.63 28.18 -12.71
C ILE A 189 17.47 29.16 -11.89
N SER A 190 16.98 29.57 -10.70
CA SER A 190 17.68 30.49 -9.82
C SER A 190 18.94 29.89 -9.20
N ALA A 191 18.79 28.78 -8.48
CA ALA A 191 19.89 28.17 -7.73
C ALA A 191 21.00 27.65 -8.65
N ASP A 192 20.64 27.01 -9.76
CA ASP A 192 21.58 26.41 -10.70
C ASP A 192 22.37 27.49 -11.45
N ALA A 193 21.73 28.62 -11.80
CA ALA A 193 22.42 29.76 -12.40
C ALA A 193 23.33 30.47 -11.39
N ALA A 194 22.88 30.63 -10.14
CA ALA A 194 23.71 31.19 -9.08
C ALA A 194 24.96 30.36 -8.81
N ALA A 195 24.87 29.02 -8.90
CA ALA A 195 26.00 28.10 -8.72
C ALA A 195 27.15 28.33 -9.72
N LEU A 196 26.86 28.80 -10.94
CA LEU A 196 27.88 29.04 -11.97
C LEU A 196 28.83 30.17 -11.58
N TYR A 197 28.29 31.31 -11.16
CA TYR A 197 29.11 32.49 -10.87
C TYR A 197 29.61 32.54 -9.43
N SER A 198 28.90 31.95 -8.46
CA SER A 198 29.31 31.94 -7.04
C SER A 198 30.51 31.03 -6.76
N THR A 199 30.88 30.17 -7.71
CA THR A 199 31.89 29.11 -7.52
C THR A 199 33.05 29.20 -8.50
N ARG A 200 33.16 30.33 -9.21
CA ARG A 200 34.31 30.64 -10.06
C ARG A 200 35.56 30.82 -9.20
N GLU A 201 36.71 30.43 -9.73
CA GLU A 201 37.99 30.52 -9.01
C GLU A 201 38.44 31.99 -8.85
N LEU A 202 38.55 32.70 -9.98
CA LEU A 202 38.93 34.12 -10.02
C LEU A 202 38.13 34.90 -11.06
N ALA A 203 37.87 34.31 -12.23
CA ALA A 203 37.15 34.96 -13.32
C ALA A 203 36.15 34.05 -14.01
N LEU A 204 35.13 34.65 -14.61
CA LEU A 204 34.16 34.01 -15.49
C LEU A 204 33.89 34.96 -16.67
N SER A 205 33.64 34.43 -17.87
CA SER A 205 33.41 35.30 -19.03
C SER A 205 32.15 36.15 -18.83
N THR A 206 32.17 37.38 -19.34
CA THR A 206 31.03 38.30 -19.24
C THR A 206 29.76 37.68 -19.80
N GLU A 207 29.86 36.93 -20.90
CA GLU A 207 28.71 36.24 -21.50
C GLU A 207 28.08 35.22 -20.54
N VAL A 208 28.88 34.30 -19.98
CA VAL A 208 28.35 33.27 -19.06
C VAL A 208 27.85 33.92 -17.77
N PHE A 209 28.57 34.91 -17.25
CA PHE A 209 28.18 35.62 -16.03
C PHE A 209 26.86 36.37 -16.23
N THR A 210 26.71 37.17 -17.29
CA THR A 210 25.48 37.93 -17.54
C THR A 210 24.28 37.03 -17.79
N ILE A 211 24.45 35.94 -18.55
CA ILE A 211 23.39 34.94 -18.77
C ILE A 211 22.99 34.31 -17.43
N ALA A 212 23.94 33.86 -16.62
CA ALA A 212 23.67 33.24 -15.32
C ALA A 212 23.00 34.23 -14.35
N SER A 213 23.43 35.49 -14.30
CA SER A 213 22.79 36.54 -13.50
C SER A 213 21.34 36.80 -13.94
N ARG A 214 21.08 36.90 -15.25
CA ARG A 214 19.72 37.08 -15.80
C ARG A 214 18.82 35.88 -15.50
N LEU A 215 19.35 34.66 -15.64
CA LEU A 215 18.63 33.44 -15.28
C LEU A 215 18.34 33.40 -13.77
N ASN A 216 19.30 33.78 -12.93
CA ASN A 216 19.07 33.82 -11.49
C ASN A 216 17.90 34.74 -11.13
N TYR A 217 17.90 35.95 -11.68
CA TYR A 217 16.84 36.92 -11.48
C TYR A 217 15.48 36.44 -12.03
N LEU A 218 15.46 35.88 -13.24
CA LEU A 218 14.27 35.26 -13.83
C LEU A 218 13.70 34.17 -12.92
N GLY A 219 14.55 33.22 -12.50
CA GLY A 219 14.17 32.11 -11.63
C GLY A 219 13.59 32.59 -10.31
N THR A 220 14.21 33.62 -9.71
CA THR A 220 13.76 34.23 -8.45
C THR A 220 12.35 34.81 -8.57
N LEU A 221 12.07 35.54 -9.64
CA LEU A 221 10.73 36.11 -9.86
C LEU A 221 9.70 35.06 -10.24
N VAL A 222 10.06 34.05 -11.05
CA VAL A 222 9.19 32.91 -11.37
C VAL A 222 8.82 32.13 -10.10
N PHE A 223 9.80 31.91 -9.20
CA PHE A 223 9.57 31.33 -7.89
C PHE A 223 8.56 32.17 -7.08
N GLY A 224 8.77 33.48 -7.01
CA GLY A 224 7.87 34.42 -6.34
C GLY A 224 6.44 34.36 -6.89
N ILE A 225 6.26 34.42 -8.22
CA ILE A 225 4.95 34.31 -8.88
C ILE A 225 4.26 33.00 -8.49
N GLY A 226 4.98 31.87 -8.56
CA GLY A 226 4.45 30.56 -8.20
C GLY A 226 3.98 30.49 -6.74
N MET A 227 4.81 30.96 -5.81
CA MET A 227 4.49 30.92 -4.38
C MET A 227 3.37 31.89 -3.98
N ILE A 228 3.40 33.13 -4.49
CA ILE A 228 2.33 34.11 -4.20
C ILE A 228 1.00 33.58 -4.74
N ASN A 229 0.96 33.15 -6.00
CA ASN A 229 -0.28 32.64 -6.59
C ASN A 229 -0.79 31.38 -5.90
N LEU A 230 0.10 30.48 -5.45
CA LEU A 230 -0.26 29.34 -4.62
C LEU A 230 -1.01 29.79 -3.36
N PHE A 231 -0.46 30.73 -2.59
CA PHE A 231 -1.10 31.24 -1.37
C PHE A 231 -2.29 32.17 -1.63
N LEU A 232 -2.53 32.64 -2.86
CA LEU A 232 -3.76 33.35 -3.21
C LEU A 232 -4.95 32.42 -3.47
N ILE A 233 -4.70 31.14 -3.79
CA ILE A 233 -5.76 30.18 -4.12
C ILE A 233 -5.86 29.00 -3.15
N TYR A 234 -4.83 28.76 -2.34
CA TYR A 234 -4.74 27.61 -1.45
C TYR A 234 -4.23 28.01 -0.06
N PRO A 235 -4.79 27.45 1.05
CA PRO A 235 -5.86 26.45 1.09
C PRO A 235 -7.27 26.99 0.85
N ALA A 236 -7.51 28.27 1.15
CA ALA A 236 -8.76 28.94 0.77
C ALA A 236 -8.53 29.81 -0.47
N ARG A 237 -9.56 29.97 -1.30
CA ARG A 237 -9.47 30.85 -2.46
C ARG A 237 -9.65 32.31 -2.02
N LEU A 238 -8.55 33.04 -1.87
CA LEU A 238 -8.55 34.48 -1.56
C LEU A 238 -8.80 35.33 -2.79
N ALA A 239 -8.34 34.88 -3.96
CA ALA A 239 -8.37 35.66 -5.19
C ALA A 239 -8.97 34.92 -6.40
N GLY A 240 -9.53 35.72 -7.31
CA GLY A 240 -10.03 35.27 -8.61
C GLY A 240 -8.90 35.05 -9.63
N ARG A 241 -9.24 34.52 -10.81
CA ARG A 241 -8.25 34.27 -11.88
C ARG A 241 -7.56 35.55 -12.37
N ALA A 242 -8.30 36.66 -12.43
CA ALA A 242 -7.77 37.95 -12.86
C ALA A 242 -6.59 38.40 -11.99
N ALA A 243 -6.71 38.27 -10.67
CA ALA A 243 -5.65 38.65 -9.73
C ALA A 243 -4.37 37.81 -9.92
N LEU A 244 -4.49 36.52 -10.21
CA LEU A 244 -3.32 35.66 -10.49
C LEU A 244 -2.57 36.11 -11.73
N TRP A 245 -3.33 36.49 -12.78
CA TRP A 245 -2.75 37.07 -13.99
C TRP A 245 -2.16 38.45 -13.73
N SER A 246 -2.74 39.27 -12.85
CA SER A 246 -2.17 40.56 -12.45
C SER A 246 -0.82 40.40 -11.74
N VAL A 247 -0.68 39.42 -10.84
CA VAL A 247 0.60 39.08 -10.19
C VAL A 247 1.61 38.66 -11.25
N ALA A 248 1.24 37.73 -12.13
CA ALA A 248 2.14 37.28 -13.20
C ALA A 248 2.54 38.42 -14.14
N ALA A 249 1.60 39.26 -14.55
CA ALA A 249 1.84 40.42 -15.40
C ALA A 249 2.78 41.44 -14.75
N LEU A 250 2.55 41.79 -13.48
CA LEU A 250 3.39 42.72 -12.72
C LEU A 250 4.85 42.26 -12.70
N PHE A 251 5.10 41.00 -12.32
CA PHE A 251 6.46 40.47 -12.27
C PHE A 251 7.07 40.21 -13.64
N SER A 252 6.24 39.96 -14.66
CA SER A 252 6.71 39.82 -16.05
C SER A 252 7.26 41.14 -16.59
N VAL A 253 6.71 42.30 -16.18
CA VAL A 253 7.30 43.61 -16.52
C VAL A 253 8.72 43.71 -15.97
N PHE A 254 8.95 43.37 -14.70
CA PHE A 254 10.29 43.40 -14.10
C PHE A 254 11.26 42.39 -14.73
N ILE A 255 10.77 41.25 -15.20
CA ILE A 255 11.58 40.31 -15.98
C ILE A 255 11.99 40.93 -17.32
N LEU A 256 11.04 41.54 -18.03
CA LEU A 256 11.27 42.16 -19.33
C LEU A 256 12.27 43.33 -19.25
N THR A 257 12.23 44.14 -18.19
CA THR A 257 13.18 45.24 -18.02
C THR A 257 14.62 44.73 -17.94
N VAL A 258 14.86 43.57 -17.33
CA VAL A 258 16.20 42.96 -17.26
C VAL A 258 16.57 42.25 -18.57
N LEU A 259 15.62 41.67 -19.29
CA LEU A 259 15.88 41.00 -20.58
C LEU A 259 16.21 41.97 -21.72
N VAL A 260 15.67 43.19 -21.68
CA VAL A 260 15.87 44.24 -22.71
C VAL A 260 16.96 45.24 -22.28
N ASP A 261 17.68 44.97 -21.18
CA ASP A 261 18.71 45.87 -20.63
C ASP A 261 18.20 47.30 -20.41
N TRP A 262 16.98 47.43 -19.86
CA TRP A 262 16.37 48.72 -19.60
C TRP A 262 17.23 49.56 -18.63
N PRO A 263 17.44 50.86 -18.90
CA PRO A 263 18.21 51.74 -18.03
C PRO A 263 17.70 51.72 -16.59
N ASP A 264 18.59 51.71 -15.59
CA ASP A 264 18.26 51.64 -14.15
C ASP A 264 17.65 50.31 -13.64
N ALA A 265 17.26 49.38 -14.52
CA ALA A 265 16.72 48.07 -14.08
C ALA A 265 17.76 47.25 -13.31
N LEU A 266 19.05 47.45 -13.62
CA LEU A 266 20.19 46.86 -12.91
C LEU A 266 20.31 47.39 -11.47
N GLN A 267 20.08 48.68 -11.25
CA GLN A 267 20.19 49.31 -9.93
C GLN A 267 19.07 48.88 -8.98
N ASN A 268 17.92 48.49 -9.53
CA ASN A 268 16.71 48.21 -8.74
C ASN A 268 16.32 46.73 -8.70
N ARG A 269 17.24 45.79 -8.97
CA ARG A 269 16.94 44.34 -9.00
C ARG A 269 16.39 43.79 -7.68
N GLN A 270 16.76 44.39 -6.55
CA GLN A 270 16.31 43.90 -5.24
C GLN A 270 14.87 44.30 -4.92
N ALA A 271 14.37 45.44 -5.42
CA ALA A 271 13.03 45.90 -5.06
C ALA A 271 11.90 44.95 -5.53
N PRO A 272 11.92 44.40 -6.77
CA PRO A 272 10.95 43.38 -7.17
C PRO A 272 11.00 42.12 -6.32
N VAL A 273 12.20 41.68 -5.91
CA VAL A 273 12.35 40.52 -5.01
C VAL A 273 11.71 40.80 -3.65
N VAL A 274 11.98 41.98 -3.08
CA VAL A 274 11.41 42.42 -1.79
C VAL A 274 9.90 42.55 -1.89
N LEU A 275 9.38 43.13 -2.98
CA LEU A 275 7.95 43.21 -3.24
C LEU A 275 7.31 41.82 -3.30
N ALA A 276 7.94 40.86 -4.00
CA ALA A 276 7.46 39.48 -4.05
C ALA A 276 7.43 38.83 -2.67
N MET A 277 8.45 39.07 -1.85
CA MET A 277 8.51 38.55 -0.48
C MET A 277 7.42 39.15 0.41
N LEU A 278 7.22 40.47 0.36
CA LEU A 278 6.16 41.15 1.12
C LEU A 278 4.78 40.66 0.70
N MET A 279 4.54 40.51 -0.61
CA MET A 279 3.28 39.95 -1.13
C MET A 279 3.07 38.50 -0.68
N LEU A 280 4.12 37.67 -0.68
CA LEU A 280 4.06 36.29 -0.20
C LEU A 280 3.73 36.23 1.29
N LEU A 281 4.42 37.02 2.12
CA LEU A 281 4.17 37.10 3.56
C LEU A 281 2.74 37.59 3.84
N ALA A 282 2.28 38.60 3.13
CA ALA A 282 0.90 39.09 3.23
C ALA A 282 -0.12 38.02 2.82
N ALA A 283 0.14 37.26 1.76
CA ALA A 283 -0.73 36.15 1.34
C ALA A 283 -0.79 35.02 2.39
N VAL A 284 0.35 34.65 2.98
CA VAL A 284 0.42 33.64 4.06
C VAL A 284 -0.36 34.12 5.30
N LEU A 285 -0.18 35.38 5.71
CA LEU A 285 -0.91 35.99 6.82
C LEU A 285 -2.42 36.06 6.54
N ALA A 286 -2.81 36.47 5.34
CA ALA A 286 -4.21 36.51 4.92
C ALA A 286 -4.84 35.10 4.96
N GLN A 287 -4.12 34.07 4.49
CA GLN A 287 -4.58 32.68 4.61
C GLN A 287 -4.76 32.26 6.08
N ALA A 288 -3.83 32.62 6.96
CA ALA A 288 -3.93 32.32 8.39
C ALA A 288 -5.16 32.97 9.05
N VAL A 289 -5.46 34.23 8.68
CA VAL A 289 -6.63 34.97 9.19
C VAL A 289 -7.93 34.37 8.67
N VAL A 290 -8.04 34.12 7.37
CA VAL A 290 -9.26 33.58 6.74
C VAL A 290 -9.56 32.17 7.24
N ASN A 291 -8.54 31.34 7.40
CA ASN A 291 -8.70 29.94 7.82
C ASN A 291 -8.68 29.73 9.33
N ARG A 292 -8.69 30.79 10.15
CA ARG A 292 -8.58 30.68 11.62
C ARG A 292 -9.63 29.77 12.28
N ARG A 293 -10.81 29.64 11.65
CA ARG A 293 -11.91 28.78 12.13
C ARG A 293 -11.91 27.39 11.51
N ASN A 294 -11.08 27.13 10.49
CA ASN A 294 -10.99 25.83 9.83
C ASN A 294 -9.80 25.04 10.42
N PRO A 295 -10.04 23.98 11.22
CA PRO A 295 -8.97 23.23 11.89
C PRO A 295 -8.02 22.54 10.91
N THR A 296 -8.51 22.02 9.77
CA THR A 296 -7.65 21.34 8.78
C THR A 296 -6.77 22.34 8.05
N ALA A 297 -7.33 23.47 7.61
CA ALA A 297 -6.57 24.53 6.95
C ALA A 297 -5.55 25.21 7.88
N ARG A 298 -5.87 25.39 9.18
CA ARG A 298 -4.89 25.83 10.18
C ARG A 298 -3.75 24.84 10.35
N ALA A 299 -4.04 23.54 10.42
CA ALA A 299 -2.99 22.53 10.58
C ALA A 299 -2.04 22.50 9.36
N MET A 300 -2.59 22.67 8.15
CA MET A 300 -1.78 22.79 6.92
C MET A 300 -0.93 24.06 6.91
N LEU A 301 -1.52 25.22 7.21
CA LEU A 301 -0.80 26.50 7.31
C LEU A 301 0.22 26.52 8.45
N GLY A 302 -0.01 25.76 9.51
CA GLY A 302 0.90 25.64 10.64
C GLY A 302 2.27 25.08 10.26
N TRP A 303 2.35 24.06 9.39
CA TRP A 303 3.63 23.51 8.93
C TRP A 303 4.11 24.17 7.63
N PHE A 304 3.24 24.22 6.62
CA PHE A 304 3.63 24.74 5.31
C PHE A 304 3.81 26.27 5.34
N GLY A 305 2.86 27.00 5.93
CA GLY A 305 2.98 28.46 6.10
C GLY A 305 4.16 28.85 6.99
N LEU A 306 4.42 28.12 8.08
CA LEU A 306 5.62 28.34 8.91
C LEU A 306 6.90 28.08 8.12
N SER A 307 6.96 27.01 7.33
CA SER A 307 8.14 26.71 6.51
C SER A 307 8.43 27.80 5.48
N VAL A 308 7.38 28.42 4.91
CA VAL A 308 7.50 29.58 4.02
C VAL A 308 7.98 30.82 4.77
N LEU A 309 7.45 31.07 5.98
CA LEU A 309 7.88 32.19 6.81
C LEU A 309 9.35 32.07 7.20
N VAL A 310 9.79 30.88 7.61
CA VAL A 310 11.19 30.59 7.96
C VAL A 310 12.08 30.64 6.72
N GLY A 311 11.64 30.05 5.60
CA GLY A 311 12.40 29.99 4.36
C GLY A 311 12.57 31.37 3.71
N ALA A 312 11.46 31.98 3.29
CA ALA A 312 11.50 33.30 2.65
C ALA A 312 12.00 34.38 3.63
N GLY A 313 11.56 34.36 4.89
CA GLY A 313 12.01 35.31 5.90
C GLY A 313 13.51 35.17 6.23
N GLY A 314 14.01 33.95 6.36
CA GLY A 314 15.43 33.68 6.59
C GLY A 314 16.31 34.21 5.46
N PHE A 315 15.94 33.94 4.21
CA PHE A 315 16.65 34.48 3.04
C PHE A 315 16.61 36.02 3.02
N GLY A 316 15.43 36.61 3.25
CA GLY A 316 15.25 38.06 3.25
C GLY A 316 16.07 38.77 4.32
N LEU A 317 16.10 38.23 5.54
CA LEU A 317 16.81 38.85 6.65
C LEU A 317 18.33 38.71 6.57
N THR A 318 18.83 37.62 5.94
CA THR A 318 20.26 37.31 5.91
C THR A 318 20.98 37.80 4.65
N VAL A 319 20.25 37.95 3.54
CA VAL A 319 20.80 38.33 2.23
C VAL A 319 20.17 39.63 1.73
N THR A 320 18.87 39.63 1.45
CA THR A 320 18.21 40.76 0.74
C THR A 320 18.21 42.06 1.54
N LEU A 321 17.85 42.02 2.82
CA LEU A 321 17.74 43.22 3.66
C LEU A 321 19.11 43.89 3.91
N PRO A 322 20.19 43.17 4.26
CA PRO A 322 21.52 43.78 4.32
C PRO A 322 21.93 44.46 3.02
N LEU A 323 21.72 43.81 1.87
CA LEU A 323 22.08 44.38 0.57
C LEU A 323 21.30 45.66 0.26
N MET A 324 20.00 45.71 0.58
CA MET A 324 19.20 46.94 0.44
C MET A 324 19.69 48.08 1.33
N MET A 325 20.30 47.75 2.48
CA MET A 325 20.87 48.73 3.41
C MET A 325 22.31 49.12 3.04
N GLY A 326 22.85 48.62 1.92
CA GLY A 326 24.25 48.84 1.53
C GLY A 326 25.25 48.11 2.43
N ALA A 327 24.81 47.10 3.18
CA ALA A 327 25.66 46.28 4.04
C ALA A 327 25.98 44.93 3.37
N PRO A 328 27.15 44.33 3.64
CA PRO A 328 27.47 42.99 3.15
C PRO A 328 26.48 41.95 3.73
N PRO A 329 26.14 40.91 2.97
CA PRO A 329 25.23 39.87 3.42
C PRO A 329 25.81 39.13 4.63
N ARG A 330 24.96 38.72 5.58
CA ARG A 330 25.38 38.01 6.80
C ARG A 330 25.71 36.54 6.56
N LEU A 331 25.12 35.98 5.52
CA LEU A 331 25.30 34.61 5.08
C LEU A 331 25.54 34.67 3.57
N SER A 332 26.47 33.88 3.04
CA SER A 332 26.66 33.84 1.59
C SER A 332 25.37 33.35 0.92
N GLN A 333 25.06 33.91 -0.24
CA GLN A 333 23.83 33.63 -0.97
C GLN A 333 23.69 32.13 -1.24
N GLY A 334 24.80 31.46 -1.58
CA GLY A 334 24.82 30.01 -1.83
C GLY A 334 24.35 29.18 -0.64
N HIS A 335 24.73 29.53 0.59
CA HIS A 335 24.19 28.88 1.78
C HIS A 335 22.74 29.29 2.07
N ALA A 336 22.36 30.52 1.72
CA ALA A 336 21.00 31.02 1.94
C ALA A 336 19.95 30.26 1.12
N PHE A 337 20.34 29.62 0.01
CA PHE A 337 19.45 28.75 -0.75
C PHE A 337 18.89 27.57 0.06
N LEU A 338 19.58 27.13 1.12
CA LEU A 338 19.07 26.09 2.03
C LEU A 338 17.75 26.48 2.70
N PHE A 339 17.48 27.78 2.88
CA PHE A 339 16.21 28.26 3.40
C PHE A 339 15.03 27.88 2.48
N PHE A 340 15.23 27.80 1.17
CA PHE A 340 14.18 27.35 0.26
C PHE A 340 13.90 25.86 0.41
N LEU A 341 14.91 25.03 0.70
CA LEU A 341 14.69 23.60 0.95
C LEU A 341 13.75 23.37 2.15
N VAL A 342 13.81 24.23 3.17
CA VAL A 342 12.87 24.20 4.31
C VAL A 342 11.42 24.30 3.85
N ILE A 343 11.12 25.13 2.84
CA ILE A 343 9.78 25.28 2.25
C ILE A 343 9.30 23.96 1.63
N PHE A 344 10.17 23.32 0.86
CA PHE A 344 9.85 22.07 0.18
C PHE A 344 9.74 20.89 1.15
N VAL A 345 10.57 20.84 2.19
CA VAL A 345 10.46 19.86 3.29
C VAL A 345 9.17 20.08 4.09
N GLY A 346 8.85 21.33 4.43
CA GLY A 346 7.60 21.70 5.09
C GLY A 346 6.38 21.29 4.29
N LEU A 347 6.43 21.43 2.96
CA LEU A 347 5.39 20.92 2.08
C LEU A 347 5.34 19.38 2.08
N ALA A 348 6.46 18.69 1.92
CA ALA A 348 6.50 17.23 1.89
C ALA A 348 5.91 16.63 3.17
N MET A 349 6.25 17.20 4.34
CA MET A 349 5.63 16.85 5.62
C MET A 349 4.14 17.18 5.66
N GLY A 350 3.74 18.33 5.11
CA GLY A 350 2.35 18.72 5.00
C GLY A 350 1.52 17.77 4.12
N ILE A 351 2.05 17.33 2.98
CA ILE A 351 1.44 16.32 2.11
C ILE A 351 1.34 14.99 2.86
N ALA A 352 2.41 14.56 3.54
CA ALA A 352 2.45 13.27 4.24
C ALA A 352 1.46 13.20 5.40
N ARG A 353 1.38 14.27 6.18
CA ARG A 353 0.62 14.27 7.43
C ARG A 353 -0.83 14.73 7.26
N TYR A 354 -1.08 15.65 6.33
CA TYR A 354 -2.39 16.30 6.18
C TYR A 354 -3.01 16.14 4.79
N ARG A 355 -2.37 15.37 3.89
CA ARG A 355 -2.78 15.21 2.49
C ARG A 355 -3.05 16.57 1.83
N LEU A 356 -2.08 17.48 1.96
CA LEU A 356 -2.04 18.69 1.15
C LEU A 356 -2.28 18.31 -0.32
N PHE A 357 -3.14 19.07 -0.98
CA PHE A 357 -3.65 18.78 -2.34
C PHE A 357 -4.37 17.43 -2.50
N GLU A 358 -4.90 16.83 -1.43
CA GLU A 358 -5.65 15.56 -1.41
C GLU A 358 -4.94 14.39 -2.12
N LEU A 359 -3.61 14.37 -2.06
CA LEU A 359 -2.81 13.33 -2.71
C LEU A 359 -3.06 11.94 -2.08
N SER A 360 -3.17 10.91 -2.92
CA SER A 360 -3.45 9.53 -2.49
C SER A 360 -2.21 8.86 -1.89
N ASP A 361 -2.39 7.81 -1.07
CA ASP A 361 -1.28 7.12 -0.39
C ASP A 361 -0.26 6.48 -1.36
N TRP A 362 -0.63 6.28 -2.64
CA TRP A 362 0.27 5.80 -3.69
C TRP A 362 1.27 6.87 -4.17
N SER A 363 0.99 8.16 -3.97
CA SER A 363 1.85 9.28 -4.39
C SER A 363 3.29 9.15 -3.87
N PHE A 364 3.44 8.75 -2.61
CA PHE A 364 4.75 8.54 -1.97
C PHE A 364 5.56 7.43 -2.62
N ARG A 365 4.91 6.43 -3.25
CA ARG A 365 5.66 5.37 -3.95
C ARG A 365 6.42 5.94 -5.13
N ILE A 366 5.85 6.89 -5.88
CA ILE A 366 6.54 7.55 -7.00
C ILE A 366 7.77 8.32 -6.49
N LEU A 367 7.61 9.11 -5.42
CA LEU A 367 8.73 9.86 -4.83
C LEU A 367 9.86 8.92 -4.38
N PHE A 368 9.51 7.81 -3.73
CA PHE A 368 10.49 6.83 -3.32
C PHE A 368 11.13 6.09 -4.50
N TYR A 369 10.39 5.73 -5.55
CA TYR A 369 11.02 5.12 -6.73
C TYR A 369 12.00 6.09 -7.40
N MET A 370 11.63 7.35 -7.52
CA MET A 370 12.49 8.40 -8.05
C MET A 370 13.74 8.60 -7.18
N GLY A 371 13.58 8.62 -5.85
CA GLY A 371 14.68 8.67 -4.90
C GLY A 371 15.61 7.45 -4.97
N GLY A 372 15.06 6.25 -5.17
CA GLY A 372 15.83 5.02 -5.35
C GLY A 372 16.63 5.00 -6.64
N VAL A 373 16.04 5.42 -7.76
CA VAL A 373 16.74 5.58 -9.05
C VAL A 373 17.85 6.62 -8.95
N LEU A 374 17.57 7.76 -8.33
CA LEU A 374 18.59 8.80 -8.11
C LEU A 374 19.74 8.27 -7.25
N LEU A 375 19.43 7.62 -6.13
CA LEU A 375 20.44 7.06 -5.23
C LEU A 375 21.30 6.01 -5.95
N LEU A 376 20.69 5.18 -6.79
CA LEU A 376 21.42 4.21 -7.63
C LEU A 376 22.42 4.92 -8.54
N LEU A 377 21.98 5.94 -9.28
CA LEU A 377 22.85 6.70 -10.20
C LEU A 377 23.98 7.41 -9.47
N VAL A 378 23.69 8.02 -8.31
CA VAL A 378 24.69 8.71 -7.50
C VAL A 378 25.72 7.74 -6.93
N LEU A 379 25.29 6.59 -6.41
CA LEU A 379 26.20 5.56 -5.89
C LEU A 379 27.06 4.97 -7.00
N ASP A 380 26.46 4.66 -8.16
CA ASP A 380 27.19 4.15 -9.33
C ASP A 380 28.27 5.15 -9.78
N ALA A 381 27.90 6.43 -9.93
CA ALA A 381 28.85 7.48 -10.27
C ALA A 381 29.94 7.65 -9.19
N ALA A 382 29.59 7.62 -7.90
CA ALA A 382 30.54 7.74 -6.80
C ALA A 382 31.52 6.56 -6.76
N MET A 383 31.07 5.35 -7.09
CA MET A 383 31.92 4.16 -7.20
C MET A 383 32.90 4.27 -8.37
N ILE A 384 32.42 4.71 -9.54
CA ILE A 384 33.25 4.87 -10.74
C ILE A 384 34.28 6.00 -10.54
N LEU A 385 33.83 7.16 -10.05
CA LEU A 385 34.66 8.36 -9.95
C LEU A 385 35.53 8.39 -8.68
N GLY A 386 35.03 7.88 -7.55
CA GLY A 386 35.71 7.97 -6.26
C GLY A 386 36.57 6.76 -5.93
N LEU A 387 36.14 5.55 -6.31
CA LEU A 387 36.85 4.29 -6.03
C LEU A 387 37.56 3.73 -7.27
N ALA A 388 37.49 4.42 -8.42
CA ALA A 388 38.04 3.98 -9.69
C ALA A 388 37.64 2.54 -10.08
N LEU A 389 36.43 2.12 -9.70
CA LEU A 389 35.88 0.82 -10.05
C LEU A 389 35.50 0.76 -11.53
N ASP A 390 35.69 -0.40 -12.14
CA ASP A 390 35.14 -0.69 -13.47
C ASP A 390 33.60 -0.54 -13.47
N ARG A 391 33.03 -0.13 -14.60
CA ARG A 391 31.59 0.17 -14.73
C ARG A 391 30.69 -1.00 -14.34
N ALA A 392 31.07 -2.22 -14.67
CA ALA A 392 30.26 -3.42 -14.39
C ALA A 392 30.15 -3.74 -12.89
N PRO A 393 31.24 -3.85 -12.10
CA PRO A 393 31.13 -4.08 -10.66
C PRO A 393 30.53 -2.88 -9.90
N ALA A 394 30.78 -1.64 -10.34
CA ALA A 394 30.19 -0.44 -9.73
C ALA A 394 28.65 -0.49 -9.72
N PHE A 395 28.04 -0.79 -10.86
CA PHE A 395 26.59 -0.88 -10.98
C PHE A 395 26.01 -2.00 -10.12
N GLY A 396 26.65 -3.17 -10.12
CA GLY A 396 26.24 -4.32 -9.29
C GLY A 396 26.26 -4.00 -7.80
N LEU A 397 27.29 -3.31 -7.33
CA LEU A 397 27.40 -2.91 -5.92
C LEU A 397 26.40 -1.80 -5.56
N ALA A 398 26.23 -0.79 -6.42
CA ALA A 398 25.26 0.28 -6.23
C ALA A 398 23.84 -0.29 -6.14
N LEU A 399 23.50 -1.25 -7.02
CA LEU A 399 22.22 -1.95 -6.99
C LEU A 399 22.06 -2.77 -5.70
N ALA A 400 23.10 -3.46 -5.24
CA ALA A 400 23.08 -4.20 -3.98
C ALA A 400 22.86 -3.27 -2.77
N VAL A 401 23.54 -2.11 -2.72
CA VAL A 401 23.37 -1.11 -1.66
C VAL A 401 21.95 -0.55 -1.64
N VAL A 402 21.39 -0.21 -2.81
CA VAL A 402 19.99 0.26 -2.92
C VAL A 402 19.03 -0.86 -2.48
N GLY A 403 19.26 -2.10 -2.90
CA GLY A 403 18.44 -3.24 -2.49
C GLY A 403 18.47 -3.49 -0.97
N LEU A 404 19.65 -3.47 -0.37
CA LEU A 404 19.87 -3.86 1.04
C LEU A 404 19.63 -2.73 2.04
N ILE A 405 19.85 -1.47 1.66
CA ILE A 405 19.75 -0.32 2.58
C ILE A 405 18.54 0.54 2.24
N TYR A 406 18.38 0.92 0.98
CA TYR A 406 17.34 1.87 0.60
C TYR A 406 15.93 1.27 0.71
N LEU A 407 15.69 0.05 0.24
CA LEU A 407 14.37 -0.59 0.32
C LEU A 407 13.85 -0.74 1.76
N PRO A 408 14.62 -1.28 2.74
CA PRO A 408 14.13 -1.36 4.12
C PRO A 408 13.97 0.03 4.75
N LEU A 409 14.89 0.96 4.50
CA LEU A 409 14.80 2.34 5.00
C LEU A 409 13.54 3.04 4.45
N ARG A 410 13.26 2.88 3.16
CA ARG A 410 12.04 3.38 2.48
C ARG A 410 10.77 2.91 3.18
N ASP A 411 10.70 1.64 3.56
CA ASP A 411 9.52 1.07 4.19
C ASP A 411 9.38 1.53 5.66
N VAL A 412 10.49 1.74 6.37
CA VAL A 412 10.49 2.38 7.70
C VAL A 412 10.01 3.83 7.60
N LEU A 413 10.61 4.63 6.72
CA LEU A 413 10.19 6.02 6.46
C LEU A 413 8.74 6.10 6.02
N GLY A 414 8.31 5.22 5.11
CA GLY A 414 6.95 5.18 4.62
C GLY A 414 5.93 4.91 5.74
N ARG A 415 6.24 4.01 6.69
CA ARG A 415 5.41 3.78 7.87
C ARG A 415 5.40 4.97 8.82
N TRP A 416 6.56 5.57 9.06
CA TRP A 416 6.70 6.75 9.92
C TRP A 416 5.94 7.97 9.37
N LEU A 417 6.06 8.25 8.07
CA LEU A 417 5.38 9.35 7.36
C LEU A 417 3.87 9.15 7.32
N ARG A 418 3.38 7.92 7.09
CA ARG A 418 1.94 7.62 6.95
C ARG A 418 1.20 7.44 8.29
N ASN A 419 1.92 7.30 9.40
CA ASN A 419 1.36 6.98 10.72
C ASN A 419 0.32 5.84 10.65
N ASP A 420 0.58 4.83 9.80
CA ASP A 420 -0.26 3.64 9.65
C ASP A 420 -0.13 2.77 10.90
N ARG A 421 -0.94 3.07 11.93
CA ARG A 421 -1.18 2.19 13.09
C ARG A 421 -2.39 1.28 12.83
N GLY A 422 -2.52 0.76 11.60
CA GLY A 422 -3.61 -0.14 11.26
C GLY A 422 -3.48 -1.47 12.00
N LEU A 423 -4.60 -2.00 12.50
CA LEU A 423 -4.67 -3.34 13.08
C LEU A 423 -4.42 -4.39 11.99
N GLY A 424 -3.74 -5.48 12.34
CA GLY A 424 -3.63 -6.64 11.46
C GLY A 424 -5.02 -7.24 11.18
N GLN A 425 -5.20 -7.89 10.01
CA GLN A 425 -6.49 -8.50 9.67
C GLN A 425 -6.94 -9.55 10.70
N GLU A 426 -5.99 -10.29 11.27
CA GLU A 426 -6.24 -11.27 12.33
C GLU A 426 -6.74 -10.62 13.63
N GLU A 427 -6.06 -9.55 14.09
CA GLU A 427 -6.46 -8.79 15.30
C GLU A 427 -7.83 -8.13 15.11
N LEU A 428 -8.09 -7.58 13.90
CA LEU A 428 -9.39 -7.01 13.56
C LEU A 428 -10.50 -8.06 13.59
N PHE A 429 -10.26 -9.23 13.02
CA PHE A 429 -11.24 -10.32 12.98
C PHE A 429 -11.54 -10.87 14.38
N ALA A 430 -10.52 -11.00 15.23
CA ALA A 430 -10.67 -11.43 16.63
C ALA A 430 -11.59 -10.45 17.39
N LEU A 431 -11.29 -9.15 17.36
CA LEU A 431 -12.09 -8.14 18.07
C LEU A 431 -13.54 -8.05 17.55
N VAL A 432 -13.76 -8.21 16.25
CA VAL A 432 -15.13 -8.25 15.67
C VAL A 432 -15.89 -9.50 16.12
N SER A 433 -15.19 -10.64 16.22
CA SER A 433 -15.77 -11.90 16.66
C SER A 433 -16.15 -11.86 18.14
N ASP A 434 -15.33 -11.24 18.99
CA ASP A 434 -15.61 -11.05 20.42
C ASP A 434 -16.94 -10.29 20.63
N VAL A 435 -17.19 -9.23 19.83
CA VAL A 435 -18.45 -8.49 19.87
C VAL A 435 -19.64 -9.35 19.40
N ALA A 436 -19.44 -10.14 18.35
CA ALA A 436 -20.51 -10.97 17.77
C ALA A 436 -20.91 -12.16 18.67
N LEU A 437 -19.93 -12.77 19.35
CA LEU A 437 -20.13 -13.96 20.19
C LEU A 437 -20.55 -13.62 21.63
N ALA A 438 -20.47 -12.36 22.05
CA ALA A 438 -20.88 -11.93 23.37
C ALA A 438 -22.39 -12.17 23.62
N THR A 439 -22.71 -13.00 24.60
CA THR A 439 -24.09 -13.42 24.92
C THR A 439 -24.82 -12.39 25.81
N ARG A 440 -24.11 -11.73 26.73
CA ARG A 440 -24.67 -10.67 27.61
C ARG A 440 -24.54 -9.28 27.00
N ALA A 441 -25.48 -8.40 27.34
CA ALA A 441 -25.49 -7.02 26.86
C ALA A 441 -24.27 -6.22 27.35
N GLU A 442 -23.87 -6.39 28.62
CA GLU A 442 -22.72 -5.71 29.23
C GLU A 442 -21.39 -6.12 28.58
N ASP A 443 -21.16 -7.42 28.40
CA ASP A 443 -19.95 -7.96 27.78
C ASP A 443 -19.83 -7.49 26.31
N ARG A 444 -20.96 -7.43 25.60
CA ARG A 444 -21.01 -6.95 24.21
C ARG A 444 -20.66 -5.47 24.10
N ASP A 445 -21.18 -4.66 25.03
CA ASP A 445 -20.88 -3.23 25.07
C ASP A 445 -19.40 -2.98 25.40
N ALA A 446 -18.84 -3.73 26.36
CA ALA A 446 -17.42 -3.67 26.69
C ALA A 446 -16.51 -4.06 25.51
N ALA A 447 -16.82 -5.16 24.83
CA ALA A 447 -16.09 -5.62 23.65
C ALA A 447 -16.15 -4.59 22.51
N LEU A 448 -17.32 -3.98 22.31
CA LEU A 448 -17.53 -2.94 21.30
C LEU A 448 -16.74 -1.68 21.62
N HIS A 449 -16.73 -1.25 22.89
CA HIS A 449 -15.88 -0.15 23.35
C HIS A 449 -14.40 -0.45 23.14
N ALA A 450 -13.95 -1.67 23.42
CA ALA A 450 -12.56 -2.08 23.21
C ALA A 450 -12.17 -2.03 21.72
N LEU A 451 -13.02 -2.57 20.84
CA LEU A 451 -12.86 -2.51 19.39
C LEU A 451 -12.76 -1.06 18.88
N LEU A 452 -13.68 -0.19 19.29
CA LEU A 452 -13.71 1.21 18.86
C LEU A 452 -12.52 2.01 19.38
N ARG A 453 -12.10 1.79 20.64
CA ARG A 453 -10.88 2.40 21.19
C ARG A 453 -9.64 1.94 20.45
N ARG A 454 -9.56 0.65 20.09
CA ARG A 454 -8.41 0.11 19.37
C ARG A 454 -8.32 0.64 17.93
N LEU A 455 -9.47 0.78 17.25
CA LEU A 455 -9.55 1.24 15.87
C LEU A 455 -9.33 2.75 15.71
N PHE A 456 -9.95 3.54 16.59
CA PHE A 456 -10.11 4.98 16.40
C PHE A 456 -9.46 5.82 17.50
N ASP A 457 -9.21 5.20 18.66
CA ASP A 457 -8.70 5.84 19.88
C ASP A 457 -9.40 7.19 20.16
N PRO A 458 -10.75 7.21 20.26
CA PRO A 458 -11.52 8.45 20.33
C PRO A 458 -11.36 9.12 21.70
N LEU A 459 -11.47 10.46 21.72
CA LEU A 459 -11.45 11.23 22.99
C LEU A 459 -12.69 10.93 23.84
N ARG A 460 -13.85 10.79 23.19
CA ARG A 460 -15.12 10.49 23.85
C ARG A 460 -15.97 9.57 22.98
N ILE A 461 -16.63 8.62 23.64
CA ILE A 461 -17.62 7.71 23.03
C ILE A 461 -18.97 8.06 23.64
N GLU A 462 -19.96 8.32 22.81
CA GLU A 462 -21.34 8.60 23.23
C GLU A 462 -22.29 7.62 22.54
N HIS A 463 -23.27 7.13 23.29
CA HIS A 463 -24.40 6.40 22.69
C HIS A 463 -25.39 7.42 22.15
N GLY A 464 -25.65 7.35 20.85
CA GLY A 464 -26.63 8.16 20.14
C GLY A 464 -28.03 7.52 20.12
N SER A 465 -29.00 8.29 19.64
CA SER A 465 -30.34 7.76 19.32
C SER A 465 -30.27 6.62 18.30
N PRO A 466 -31.19 5.64 18.33
CA PRO A 466 -31.17 4.44 17.47
C PRO A 466 -31.35 4.69 15.95
N ALA A 467 -31.31 5.94 15.49
CA ALA A 467 -31.68 6.35 14.13
C ALA A 467 -30.51 7.01 13.36
N PHE A 468 -29.37 6.34 13.26
CA PHE A 468 -28.38 6.70 12.24
C PHE A 468 -28.64 5.85 10.99
N ASP A 469 -28.86 6.49 9.84
CA ASP A 469 -29.14 5.77 8.58
C ASP A 469 -27.87 5.16 7.96
N ALA A 470 -26.72 5.81 8.14
CA ALA A 470 -25.45 5.39 7.56
C ALA A 470 -24.27 5.88 8.40
N VAL A 471 -23.11 5.20 8.25
CA VAL A 471 -21.84 5.70 8.79
C VAL A 471 -21.52 7.03 8.11
N GLY A 472 -21.27 8.07 8.89
CA GLY A 472 -21.04 9.41 8.37
C GLY A 472 -20.13 10.26 9.23
N LEU A 473 -19.37 11.14 8.57
CA LEU A 473 -18.61 12.21 9.22
C LEU A 473 -19.52 13.41 9.43
N ARG A 474 -19.52 14.00 10.63
CA ARG A 474 -20.21 15.26 10.94
C ARG A 474 -19.21 16.32 11.38
N ASP A 475 -19.66 17.57 11.36
CA ASP A 475 -18.90 18.74 11.84
C ASP A 475 -17.47 18.82 11.26
N GLY A 476 -17.33 18.54 9.96
CA GLY A 476 -16.03 18.59 9.28
C GLY A 476 -15.03 17.50 9.70
N GLY A 477 -15.50 16.42 10.34
CA GLY A 477 -14.67 15.31 10.82
C GLY A 477 -14.39 15.34 12.32
N GLU A 478 -14.99 16.26 13.08
CA GLU A 478 -14.91 16.24 14.55
C GLU A 478 -15.62 15.02 15.13
N THR A 479 -16.67 14.55 14.46
CA THR A 479 -17.51 13.44 14.92
C THR A 479 -17.69 12.38 13.84
N LEU A 480 -17.68 11.11 14.25
CA LEU A 480 -17.97 9.95 13.42
C LEU A 480 -19.18 9.21 13.99
N GLU A 481 -20.25 9.15 13.21
CA GLU A 481 -21.48 8.46 13.56
C GLU A 481 -21.45 7.05 12.95
N ILE A 482 -21.72 6.04 13.78
CA ILE A 482 -21.67 4.62 13.42
C ILE A 482 -23.03 3.99 13.74
N PRO A 483 -23.86 3.65 12.74
CA PRO A 483 -25.04 2.82 12.94
C PRO A 483 -24.60 1.41 13.31
N LEU A 484 -25.17 0.87 14.39
CA LEU A 484 -24.89 -0.50 14.80
C LEU A 484 -26.06 -1.43 14.43
N PRO A 485 -25.76 -2.70 14.11
CA PRO A 485 -26.75 -3.71 13.79
C PRO A 485 -27.83 -3.90 14.87
N HIS A 486 -29.10 -4.03 14.45
CA HIS A 486 -30.30 -4.49 15.19
C HIS A 486 -30.18 -4.59 16.73
N ARG A 487 -30.88 -3.68 17.44
CA ARG A 487 -31.00 -3.55 18.91
C ARG A 487 -29.80 -2.94 19.64
N LEU A 488 -28.74 -2.51 18.94
CA LEU A 488 -27.68 -1.70 19.54
C LEU A 488 -27.95 -0.20 19.31
N PRO A 489 -27.82 0.66 20.34
CA PRO A 489 -27.88 2.10 20.15
C PRO A 489 -26.72 2.53 19.26
N GLY A 490 -26.96 3.40 18.28
CA GLY A 490 -25.90 3.92 17.43
C GLY A 490 -24.80 4.59 18.26
N ILE A 491 -23.55 4.57 17.79
CA ILE A 491 -22.42 5.18 18.52
C ILE A 491 -21.95 6.43 17.79
N ARG A 492 -21.69 7.49 18.56
CA ARG A 492 -21.01 8.70 18.12
C ARG A 492 -19.64 8.78 18.77
N LEU A 493 -18.61 8.85 17.94
CA LEU A 493 -17.24 9.07 18.37
C LEU A 493 -16.87 10.54 18.18
N HIS A 494 -16.18 11.11 19.16
CA HIS A 494 -15.71 12.50 19.13
C HIS A 494 -14.18 12.54 19.15
N TRP A 495 -13.60 13.25 18.18
CA TRP A 495 -12.17 13.44 17.91
C TRP A 495 -11.32 12.16 17.95
N ALA A 496 -10.68 11.83 16.82
CA ALA A 496 -9.80 10.67 16.73
C ALA A 496 -8.49 10.87 17.52
N ARG A 497 -7.87 9.76 17.94
CA ARG A 497 -6.50 9.72 18.52
C ARG A 497 -6.36 10.60 19.76
N GLN A 498 -7.28 10.48 20.73
CA GLN A 498 -7.33 11.23 21.98
C GLN A 498 -7.33 12.75 21.75
N GLY A 499 -8.11 13.23 20.77
CA GLY A 499 -8.22 14.66 20.47
C GLY A 499 -7.13 15.23 19.55
N ARG A 500 -6.16 14.41 19.13
CA ARG A 500 -5.02 14.87 18.31
C ARG A 500 -5.31 14.91 16.81
N ALA A 501 -6.45 14.37 16.37
CA ALA A 501 -6.84 14.33 14.97
C ALA A 501 -8.36 14.40 14.78
N LEU A 502 -8.76 14.80 13.57
CA LEU A 502 -10.13 14.68 13.08
C LEU A 502 -10.30 13.33 12.35
N PHE A 503 -11.52 12.80 12.39
CA PHE A 503 -11.93 11.67 11.57
C PHE A 503 -11.90 12.06 10.09
N ASN A 504 -11.45 11.15 9.24
CA ASN A 504 -11.35 11.35 7.81
C ASN A 504 -12.10 10.24 7.04
N ARG A 505 -12.18 10.35 5.70
CA ARG A 505 -12.88 9.36 4.85
C ARG A 505 -12.32 7.93 4.91
N ARG A 506 -11.08 7.73 5.39
CA ARG A 506 -10.54 6.39 5.64
C ARG A 506 -11.14 5.81 6.91
N ASP A 507 -11.28 6.61 7.97
CA ASP A 507 -11.92 6.20 9.22
C ASP A 507 -13.40 5.86 8.98
N GLU A 508 -14.09 6.67 8.16
CA GLU A 508 -15.47 6.42 7.74
C GLU A 508 -15.61 5.09 6.95
N ARG A 509 -14.69 4.83 6.01
CA ARG A 509 -14.67 3.56 5.25
C ARG A 509 -14.36 2.37 6.16
N LEU A 510 -13.42 2.52 7.08
CA LEU A 510 -13.07 1.49 8.06
C LEU A 510 -14.28 1.17 8.94
N ALA A 511 -14.96 2.19 9.46
CA ALA A 511 -16.20 2.02 10.22
C ALA A 511 -17.27 1.30 9.40
N ARG A 512 -17.48 1.65 8.12
CA ARG A 512 -18.41 0.90 7.24
C ARG A 512 -18.02 -0.57 7.07
N SER A 513 -16.73 -0.84 6.87
CA SER A 513 -16.25 -2.23 6.74
C SER A 513 -16.48 -3.03 8.03
N VAL A 514 -16.20 -2.44 9.19
CA VAL A 514 -16.40 -3.06 10.50
C VAL A 514 -17.88 -3.32 10.78
N VAL A 515 -18.76 -2.35 10.52
CA VAL A 515 -20.22 -2.53 10.65
C VAL A 515 -20.70 -3.67 9.75
N GLY A 516 -20.26 -3.71 8.49
CA GLY A 516 -20.61 -4.80 7.58
C GLY A 516 -20.06 -6.17 7.99
N MET A 517 -18.90 -6.23 8.66
CA MET A 517 -18.39 -7.48 9.23
C MET A 517 -19.20 -7.93 10.45
N LEU A 518 -19.57 -7.00 11.34
CA LEU A 518 -20.43 -7.27 12.49
C LEU A 518 -21.80 -7.78 12.04
N ASP A 519 -22.45 -7.12 11.07
CA ASP A 519 -23.74 -7.53 10.50
C ASP A 519 -23.69 -8.98 9.98
N ARG A 520 -22.68 -9.29 9.15
CA ARG A 520 -22.51 -10.64 8.59
C ARG A 520 -22.25 -11.69 9.66
N SER A 521 -21.43 -11.36 10.66
CA SER A 521 -21.11 -12.28 11.76
C SER A 521 -22.35 -12.59 12.61
N ILE A 522 -23.10 -11.55 12.99
CA ILE A 522 -24.35 -11.70 13.76
C ILE A 522 -25.40 -12.47 12.95
N ALA A 523 -25.55 -12.20 11.65
CA ALA A 523 -26.48 -12.91 10.78
C ALA A 523 -26.13 -14.40 10.67
N ARG A 524 -24.84 -14.73 10.52
CA ARG A 524 -24.36 -16.11 10.46
C ARG A 524 -24.65 -16.86 11.77
N GLN A 525 -24.43 -16.23 12.92
CA GLN A 525 -24.71 -16.83 14.22
C GLN A 525 -26.21 -17.14 14.38
N ARG A 526 -27.08 -16.18 14.05
CA ARG A 526 -28.53 -16.38 14.12
C ARG A 526 -29.03 -17.49 13.19
N ALA A 527 -28.48 -17.57 11.98
CA ALA A 527 -28.83 -18.64 11.04
C ALA A 527 -28.42 -20.01 11.58
N HIS A 528 -27.24 -20.09 12.22
CA HIS A 528 -26.78 -21.31 12.88
C HIS A 528 -27.71 -21.70 14.04
N ASP A 529 -28.00 -20.77 14.95
CA ASP A 529 -28.87 -21.02 16.10
C ASP A 529 -30.29 -21.46 15.66
N ALA A 530 -30.84 -20.83 14.62
CA ALA A 530 -32.14 -21.20 14.05
C ALA A 530 -32.13 -22.58 13.39
N ALA A 531 -31.02 -22.94 12.71
CA ALA A 531 -30.85 -24.27 12.12
C ALA A 531 -30.78 -25.35 13.20
N VAL A 532 -30.02 -25.10 14.28
CA VAL A 532 -29.92 -26.00 15.43
C VAL A 532 -31.28 -26.20 16.09
N GLU A 533 -32.07 -25.14 16.29
CA GLU A 533 -33.39 -25.25 16.93
C GLU A 533 -34.42 -25.96 16.03
N THR A 534 -34.36 -25.72 14.72
CA THR A 534 -35.21 -26.42 13.74
C THR A 534 -34.92 -27.91 13.76
N GLU A 535 -33.64 -28.29 13.78
CA GLU A 535 -33.22 -29.69 13.82
C GLU A 535 -33.63 -30.36 15.13
N ARG A 536 -33.44 -29.67 16.26
CA ARG A 536 -33.91 -30.15 17.57
C ARG A 536 -35.42 -30.37 17.59
N SER A 537 -36.19 -29.47 17.00
CA SER A 537 -37.65 -29.58 16.90
C SER A 537 -38.09 -30.71 16.00
N ARG A 538 -37.40 -30.95 14.88
CA ARG A 538 -37.63 -32.08 13.98
C ARG A 538 -37.40 -33.41 14.68
N ILE A 539 -36.25 -33.56 15.35
CA ILE A 539 -35.89 -34.76 16.11
C ILE A 539 -36.98 -35.06 17.15
N ASN A 540 -37.41 -34.06 17.91
CA ASN A 540 -38.43 -34.24 18.93
C ASN A 540 -39.78 -34.70 18.35
N ARG A 541 -40.16 -34.19 17.17
CA ARG A 541 -41.39 -34.60 16.47
C ARG A 541 -41.31 -36.04 15.94
N ASP A 542 -40.22 -36.40 15.27
CA ASP A 542 -39.99 -37.75 14.75
C ASP A 542 -39.97 -38.78 15.88
N MET A 543 -39.39 -38.41 17.04
CA MET A 543 -39.46 -39.21 18.25
C MET A 543 -40.90 -39.37 18.73
N HIS A 544 -41.67 -38.28 18.86
CA HIS A 544 -43.02 -38.31 19.41
C HIS A 544 -44.00 -39.14 18.55
N ASP A 545 -43.94 -39.02 17.22
CA ASP A 545 -44.93 -39.63 16.32
C ASP A 545 -44.70 -41.13 16.11
N ASN A 546 -43.45 -41.60 16.01
CA ASN A 546 -43.17 -43.00 15.68
C ASN A 546 -43.03 -43.89 16.95
N ILE A 547 -42.41 -43.36 18.01
CA ILE A 547 -42.23 -44.08 19.29
C ILE A 547 -43.55 -44.12 20.07
N GLY A 548 -44.30 -43.01 20.07
CA GLY A 548 -45.57 -42.90 20.80
C GLY A 548 -46.59 -43.93 20.33
N VAL A 549 -46.78 -44.07 19.01
CA VAL A 549 -47.74 -45.02 18.43
C VAL A 549 -47.35 -46.48 18.70
N GLN A 550 -46.07 -46.83 18.62
CA GLN A 550 -45.60 -48.19 18.88
C GLN A 550 -45.72 -48.58 20.36
N LEU A 551 -45.43 -47.67 21.30
CA LEU A 551 -45.59 -47.91 22.74
C LEU A 551 -47.06 -48.01 23.15
N LEU A 552 -47.94 -47.18 22.58
CA LEU A 552 -49.39 -47.31 22.76
C LEU A 552 -49.90 -48.66 22.25
N GLY A 553 -49.41 -49.10 21.08
CA GLY A 553 -49.70 -50.44 20.54
C GLY A 553 -49.20 -51.57 21.44
N ALA A 554 -48.04 -51.42 22.07
CA ALA A 554 -47.49 -52.40 23.01
C ALA A 554 -48.28 -52.45 24.34
N LEU A 555 -48.71 -51.28 24.85
CA LEU A 555 -49.49 -51.18 26.08
C LEU A 555 -50.89 -51.78 25.95
N HIS A 556 -51.51 -51.69 24.77
CA HIS A 556 -52.85 -52.21 24.51
C HIS A 556 -52.88 -53.65 23.95
N SER A 557 -51.72 -54.29 23.79
CA SER A 557 -51.65 -55.68 23.35
C SER A 557 -51.78 -56.64 24.54
N SER A 558 -52.76 -57.55 24.47
CA SER A 558 -53.00 -58.61 25.47
C SER A 558 -52.17 -59.87 25.23
N ASP A 559 -51.43 -59.95 24.12
CA ASP A 559 -50.53 -61.04 23.76
C ASP A 559 -49.10 -60.73 24.24
N PRO A 560 -48.54 -61.51 25.19
CA PRO A 560 -47.21 -61.29 25.74
C PRO A 560 -46.10 -61.27 24.68
N GLU A 561 -46.19 -62.11 23.65
CA GLU A 561 -45.16 -62.19 22.61
C GLU A 561 -45.17 -60.96 21.70
N ARG A 562 -46.38 -60.50 21.33
CA ARG A 562 -46.56 -59.28 20.53
C ARG A 562 -46.14 -58.02 21.26
N LYS A 563 -46.36 -57.98 22.58
CA LYS A 563 -45.92 -56.87 23.44
C LYS A 563 -44.40 -56.78 23.54
N ASP A 564 -43.71 -57.91 23.78
CA ASP A 564 -42.24 -57.93 23.86
C ASP A 564 -41.60 -57.57 22.50
N LEU A 565 -42.24 -58.00 21.40
CA LEU A 565 -41.86 -57.65 20.04
C LEU A 565 -41.92 -56.14 19.79
N LEU A 566 -43.03 -55.48 20.14
CA LEU A 566 -43.19 -54.04 19.96
C LEU A 566 -42.22 -53.23 20.82
N ILE A 567 -41.95 -53.65 22.06
CA ILE A 567 -40.97 -52.98 22.95
C ILE A 567 -39.55 -53.08 22.39
N ARG A 568 -39.15 -54.26 21.91
CA ARG A 568 -37.82 -54.46 21.28
C ARG A 568 -37.69 -53.66 19.99
N GLN A 569 -38.75 -53.55 19.21
CA GLN A 569 -38.80 -52.72 18.01
C GLN A 569 -38.61 -51.24 18.37
N THR A 570 -39.36 -50.73 19.34
CA THR A 570 -39.23 -49.34 19.79
C THR A 570 -37.84 -49.02 20.34
N LEU A 571 -37.21 -49.93 21.09
CA LEU A 571 -35.83 -49.75 21.58
C LEU A 571 -34.80 -49.75 20.45
N SER A 572 -35.00 -50.57 19.42
CA SER A 572 -34.16 -50.59 18.22
C SER A 572 -34.32 -49.29 17.42
N ASP A 573 -35.55 -48.83 17.21
CA ASP A 573 -35.86 -47.60 16.47
C ASP A 573 -35.30 -46.36 17.22
N LEU A 574 -35.42 -46.30 18.55
CA LEU A 574 -34.79 -45.28 19.40
C LEU A 574 -33.27 -45.27 19.25
N ARG A 575 -32.64 -46.44 19.37
CA ARG A 575 -31.20 -46.58 19.21
C ARG A 575 -30.78 -46.13 17.82
N GLN A 576 -31.59 -46.38 16.79
CA GLN A 576 -31.28 -46.01 15.42
C GLN A 576 -31.47 -44.52 15.13
N ILE A 577 -32.50 -43.86 15.68
CA ILE A 577 -32.68 -42.39 15.60
C ILE A 577 -31.52 -41.65 16.28
N VAL A 578 -31.03 -42.18 17.40
CA VAL A 578 -29.88 -41.61 18.14
C VAL A 578 -28.55 -41.92 17.46
N SER A 579 -28.41 -43.08 16.80
CA SER A 579 -27.11 -43.54 16.27
C SER A 579 -26.92 -43.27 14.78
N ASN A 580 -27.97 -42.96 14.02
CA ASN A 580 -27.87 -42.75 12.59
C ASN A 580 -29.00 -41.83 12.09
N PRO A 581 -28.77 -40.51 11.97
CA PRO A 581 -29.70 -39.61 11.32
C PRO A 581 -29.92 -40.13 9.90
N ALA A 582 -31.17 -40.43 9.55
CA ALA A 582 -31.52 -40.96 8.24
C ALA A 582 -31.21 -39.93 7.14
N GLU A 583 -29.99 -39.95 6.61
CA GLU A 583 -29.63 -39.22 5.41
C GLU A 583 -29.72 -40.16 4.20
N ASP A 584 -30.74 -39.91 3.40
CA ASP A 584 -30.93 -40.28 1.99
C ASP A 584 -30.93 -41.78 1.60
N GLY A 585 -31.80 -42.12 0.65
CA GLY A 585 -31.96 -43.48 0.14
C GLY A 585 -30.64 -44.12 -0.30
N ALA A 586 -30.50 -45.42 -0.07
CA ALA A 586 -29.26 -46.13 -0.38
C ALA A 586 -29.21 -46.58 -1.85
N VAL A 587 -28.08 -46.43 -2.52
CA VAL A 587 -27.85 -47.03 -3.85
C VAL A 587 -27.68 -48.54 -3.67
N LEU A 588 -28.50 -49.34 -4.36
CA LEU A 588 -28.51 -50.81 -4.25
C LEU A 588 -27.13 -51.42 -4.48
N ALA A 589 -26.37 -50.92 -5.47
CA ALA A 589 -25.03 -51.43 -5.77
C ALA A 589 -24.06 -51.27 -4.58
N GLN A 590 -24.05 -50.10 -3.94
CA GLN A 590 -23.21 -49.84 -2.77
C GLN A 590 -23.65 -50.71 -1.59
N LEU A 591 -24.96 -50.82 -1.37
CA LEU A 591 -25.51 -51.65 -0.31
C LEU A 591 -25.15 -53.13 -0.48
N LEU A 592 -25.23 -53.66 -1.70
CA LEU A 592 -24.86 -55.05 -2.00
C LEU A 592 -23.37 -55.29 -1.84
N ALA A 593 -22.51 -54.34 -2.20
CA ALA A 593 -21.07 -54.43 -2.00
C ALA A 593 -20.70 -54.47 -0.51
N ASP A 594 -21.31 -53.61 0.29
CA ASP A 594 -21.09 -53.58 1.74
C ASP A 594 -21.62 -54.84 2.43
N LEU A 595 -22.81 -55.31 2.03
CA LEU A 595 -23.38 -56.56 2.53
C LEU A 595 -22.58 -57.79 2.11
N ARG A 596 -22.04 -57.81 0.89
CA ARG A 596 -21.16 -58.90 0.43
C ARG A 596 -19.92 -59.01 1.32
N ARG A 597 -19.28 -57.88 1.63
CA ARG A 597 -18.11 -57.84 2.52
C ARG A 597 -18.50 -58.30 3.93
N GLU A 598 -19.53 -57.69 4.50
CA GLU A 598 -19.99 -58.00 5.86
C GLU A 598 -20.38 -59.48 6.04
N ILE A 599 -21.11 -60.06 5.08
CA ILE A 599 -21.54 -61.46 5.14
C ILE A 599 -20.37 -62.40 4.88
N GLY A 600 -19.47 -62.04 3.96
CA GLY A 600 -18.25 -62.79 3.68
C GLY A 600 -17.41 -62.94 4.94
N ASP A 601 -17.12 -61.84 5.62
CA ASP A 601 -16.33 -61.84 6.86
C ASP A 601 -16.98 -62.74 7.94
N HIS A 602 -18.31 -62.69 8.08
CA HIS A 602 -19.03 -63.51 9.06
C HIS A 602 -19.03 -65.01 8.72
N LEU A 603 -19.18 -65.37 7.44
CA LEU A 603 -19.17 -66.77 7.01
C LEU A 603 -17.76 -67.37 7.05
N GLU A 604 -16.75 -66.59 6.65
CA GLU A 604 -15.34 -66.98 6.72
C GLU A 604 -14.89 -67.22 8.17
N ALA A 605 -15.26 -66.31 9.09
CA ALA A 605 -14.98 -66.48 10.52
C ALA A 605 -15.60 -67.75 11.12
N ALA A 606 -16.70 -68.25 10.53
CA ALA A 606 -17.36 -69.49 10.93
C ALA A 606 -16.87 -70.73 10.14
N GLY A 607 -15.98 -70.56 9.17
CA GLY A 607 -15.45 -71.64 8.33
C GLY A 607 -16.40 -72.15 7.24
N LEU A 608 -17.39 -71.35 6.82
CA LEU A 608 -18.33 -71.68 5.74
C LEU A 608 -17.92 -70.98 4.43
N GLY A 609 -18.11 -71.67 3.30
CA GLY A 609 -17.97 -71.10 1.97
C GLY A 609 -19.14 -70.17 1.62
N MET A 610 -18.85 -69.09 0.89
CA MET A 610 -19.84 -68.15 0.39
C MET A 610 -19.83 -68.12 -1.14
N GLU A 611 -20.97 -68.44 -1.73
CA GLU A 611 -21.21 -68.22 -3.16
C GLU A 611 -22.08 -66.97 -3.33
N TRP A 612 -21.57 -65.95 -4.02
CA TRP A 612 -22.30 -64.70 -4.27
C TRP A 612 -22.50 -64.49 -5.76
N GLN A 613 -23.75 -64.56 -6.21
CA GLN A 613 -24.12 -64.29 -7.60
C GLN A 613 -25.04 -63.07 -7.66
N ASP A 614 -24.50 -61.93 -8.05
CA ASP A 614 -25.30 -60.77 -8.43
C ASP A 614 -25.33 -60.68 -9.97
N CYS A 615 -26.53 -60.71 -10.58
CA CYS A 615 -26.68 -60.69 -12.04
C CYS A 615 -26.42 -59.31 -12.66
N GLY A 616 -25.24 -58.74 -12.40
CA GLY A 616 -24.79 -57.43 -12.86
C GLY A 616 -25.45 -56.25 -12.13
N LEU A 617 -25.96 -56.46 -10.90
CA LEU A 617 -26.61 -55.41 -10.11
C LEU A 617 -25.61 -54.49 -9.40
N SER A 618 -24.38 -54.96 -9.17
CA SER A 618 -23.29 -54.15 -8.62
C SER A 618 -22.39 -53.53 -9.70
N ALA A 619 -22.71 -53.72 -10.99
CA ALA A 619 -21.94 -53.19 -12.10
C ALA A 619 -22.18 -51.68 -12.29
N THR A 620 -21.10 -50.92 -12.51
CA THR A 620 -21.11 -49.45 -12.66
C THR A 620 -21.94 -48.94 -13.84
N ASP A 621 -22.15 -49.77 -14.87
CA ASP A 621 -22.77 -49.39 -16.15
C ASP A 621 -24.30 -49.61 -16.21
N ARG A 622 -24.95 -49.97 -15.10
CA ARG A 622 -26.42 -50.04 -15.01
C ARG A 622 -27.01 -48.83 -14.27
N PRO A 623 -28.25 -48.40 -14.59
CA PRO A 623 -28.88 -47.28 -13.91
C PRO A 623 -28.89 -47.46 -12.38
N HIS A 624 -28.50 -46.42 -11.64
CA HIS A 624 -28.48 -46.44 -10.18
C HIS A 624 -29.89 -46.71 -9.62
N ILE A 625 -30.08 -47.89 -9.04
CA ILE A 625 -31.31 -48.25 -8.34
C ILE A 625 -31.21 -47.70 -6.93
N SER A 626 -31.99 -46.67 -6.61
CA SER A 626 -32.11 -46.17 -5.25
C SER A 626 -33.17 -46.96 -4.49
N LEU A 627 -32.84 -47.37 -3.29
CA LEU A 627 -33.75 -48.01 -2.35
C LEU A 627 -34.27 -46.96 -1.37
N THR A 628 -35.55 -47.07 -1.00
CA THR A 628 -36.05 -46.36 0.17
C THR A 628 -35.31 -46.84 1.42
N ALA A 629 -35.28 -46.02 2.46
CA ALA A 629 -34.69 -46.41 3.74
C ALA A 629 -35.27 -47.74 4.26
N LEU A 630 -36.58 -47.94 4.09
CA LEU A 630 -37.27 -49.17 4.46
C LEU A 630 -36.78 -50.38 3.64
N GLN A 631 -36.69 -50.27 2.32
CA GLN A 631 -36.17 -51.36 1.46
C GLN A 631 -34.71 -51.71 1.77
N ALA A 632 -33.87 -50.70 1.99
CA ALA A 632 -32.47 -50.91 2.35
C ALA A 632 -32.33 -51.62 3.70
N GLN A 633 -33.15 -51.27 4.69
CA GLN A 633 -33.17 -51.94 5.99
C GLN A 633 -33.72 -53.37 5.89
N THR A 634 -34.80 -53.59 5.13
CA THR A 634 -35.37 -54.92 4.90
C THR A 634 -34.36 -55.86 4.24
N LEU A 635 -33.58 -55.37 3.27
CA LEU A 635 -32.54 -56.16 2.62
C LEU A 635 -31.42 -56.57 3.60
N ARG A 636 -30.93 -55.63 4.43
CA ARG A 636 -29.91 -55.92 5.47
C ARG A 636 -30.43 -56.95 6.47
N ALA A 637 -31.65 -56.74 6.98
CA ALA A 637 -32.26 -57.63 7.96
C ALA A 637 -32.44 -59.04 7.39
N LEU A 638 -32.92 -59.15 6.15
CA LEU A 638 -33.15 -60.43 5.49
C LEU A 638 -31.87 -61.23 5.31
N LEU A 639 -30.79 -60.59 4.85
CA LEU A 639 -29.52 -61.27 4.67
C LEU A 639 -28.90 -61.69 6.01
N ARG A 640 -28.83 -60.79 6.99
CA ARG A 640 -28.24 -61.08 8.31
C ARG A 640 -28.97 -62.22 9.01
N GLU A 641 -30.29 -62.18 9.01
CA GLU A 641 -31.10 -63.19 9.67
C GLU A 641 -31.03 -64.53 8.93
N SER A 642 -31.00 -64.53 7.59
CA SER A 642 -30.84 -65.78 6.82
C SER A 642 -29.47 -66.42 7.05
N VAL A 643 -28.40 -65.63 7.08
CA VAL A 643 -27.02 -66.10 7.36
C VAL A 643 -26.89 -66.57 8.81
N SER A 644 -27.43 -65.82 9.77
CA SER A 644 -27.48 -66.22 11.19
C SER A 644 -28.20 -67.57 11.36
N ASN A 645 -29.30 -67.79 10.64
CA ASN A 645 -30.04 -69.05 10.68
C ASN A 645 -29.26 -70.21 10.06
N ALA A 646 -28.54 -70.00 8.96
CA ALA A 646 -27.64 -71.01 8.41
C ALA A 646 -26.54 -71.39 9.42
N LEU A 647 -25.86 -70.41 10.00
CA LEU A 647 -24.80 -70.62 10.98
C LEU A 647 -25.27 -71.37 12.23
N ARG A 648 -26.47 -71.06 12.73
CA ARG A 648 -26.98 -71.63 13.99
C ARG A 648 -27.68 -72.97 13.81
N HIS A 649 -28.29 -73.22 12.65
CA HIS A 649 -29.30 -74.29 12.52
C HIS A 649 -29.04 -75.27 11.37
N SER A 650 -28.27 -74.94 10.33
CA SER A 650 -28.21 -75.81 9.14
C SER A 650 -27.07 -76.82 9.12
N LYS A 651 -25.99 -76.61 9.88
CA LYS A 651 -24.71 -77.35 9.72
C LYS A 651 -24.20 -77.35 8.27
N ALA A 652 -24.53 -76.31 7.51
CA ALA A 652 -24.08 -76.13 6.15
C ALA A 652 -22.56 -75.95 6.08
N ARG A 653 -22.00 -76.30 4.92
CA ARG A 653 -20.62 -76.00 4.54
C ARG A 653 -20.55 -74.79 3.61
N ASN A 654 -21.63 -74.52 2.87
CA ASN A 654 -21.72 -73.42 1.92
C ASN A 654 -23.06 -72.70 2.01
N VAL A 655 -23.03 -71.38 1.80
CA VAL A 655 -24.23 -70.54 1.64
C VAL A 655 -24.14 -69.81 0.31
N SER A 656 -25.15 -70.00 -0.54
CA SER A 656 -25.32 -69.34 -1.83
C SER A 656 -26.33 -68.20 -1.72
N LEU A 657 -25.91 -67.00 -2.12
CA LEU A 657 -26.74 -65.79 -2.19
C LEU A 657 -26.85 -65.31 -3.64
N ARG A 658 -28.07 -65.24 -4.16
CA ARG A 658 -28.36 -64.88 -5.55
C ARG A 658 -29.31 -63.70 -5.63
N PHE A 659 -28.94 -62.69 -6.41
CA PHE A 659 -29.72 -61.46 -6.63
C PHE A 659 -30.14 -61.37 -8.09
N LEU A 660 -31.43 -61.59 -8.34
CA LEU A 660 -32.01 -61.74 -9.67
C LEU A 660 -33.00 -60.59 -9.95
N PRO A 661 -32.72 -59.67 -10.89
CA PRO A 661 -33.72 -58.74 -11.36
C PRO A 661 -34.83 -59.48 -12.12
N LEU A 662 -36.08 -59.16 -11.82
CA LEU A 662 -37.28 -59.72 -12.47
C LEU A 662 -38.00 -58.65 -13.29
N PRO A 663 -38.83 -59.05 -14.30
CA PRO A 663 -39.74 -58.14 -14.98
C PRO A 663 -40.66 -57.40 -14.00
N GLY A 664 -40.99 -56.14 -14.32
CA GLY A 664 -41.88 -55.31 -13.49
C GLY A 664 -41.21 -54.67 -12.27
N GLU A 665 -39.92 -54.31 -12.38
CA GLU A 665 -39.14 -53.63 -11.33
C GLU A 665 -39.17 -54.40 -10.01
N ARG A 666 -38.84 -55.69 -10.05
CA ARG A 666 -38.75 -56.51 -8.84
C ARG A 666 -37.36 -57.10 -8.72
N LEU A 667 -36.87 -57.20 -7.49
CA LEU A 667 -35.64 -57.91 -7.15
C LEU A 667 -36.02 -59.18 -6.41
N ARG A 668 -35.59 -60.33 -6.94
CA ARG A 668 -35.65 -61.60 -6.25
C ARG A 668 -34.30 -61.89 -5.60
N LEU A 669 -34.34 -62.12 -4.30
CA LEU A 669 -33.23 -62.58 -3.49
C LEU A 669 -33.46 -64.04 -3.14
N ILE A 670 -32.46 -64.87 -3.38
CA ILE A 670 -32.45 -66.28 -3.03
C ILE A 670 -31.24 -66.52 -2.12
N VAL A 671 -31.48 -66.96 -0.89
CA VAL A 671 -30.44 -67.44 0.03
C VAL A 671 -30.65 -68.93 0.24
N GLU A 672 -29.62 -69.73 -0.03
CA GLU A 672 -29.69 -71.19 0.00
C GLU A 672 -28.46 -71.74 0.72
N ASP A 673 -28.65 -72.69 1.63
CA ASP A 673 -27.57 -73.41 2.31
C ASP A 673 -27.54 -74.88 1.89
N ASP A 674 -26.40 -75.56 2.05
CA ASP A 674 -26.20 -77.00 1.75
C ASP A 674 -26.21 -77.90 3.01
N GLY A 675 -26.93 -77.47 4.05
CA GLY A 675 -27.00 -78.13 5.35
C GLY A 675 -27.93 -79.36 5.43
N THR A 676 -28.40 -79.72 6.62
CA THR A 676 -29.25 -80.93 6.77
C THR A 676 -30.71 -80.74 6.34
N GLY A 677 -31.06 -79.55 5.82
CA GLY A 677 -32.43 -79.18 5.48
C GLY A 677 -33.37 -79.15 6.68
N THR A 678 -34.44 -78.36 6.59
CA THR A 678 -35.40 -78.20 7.69
C THR A 678 -36.45 -79.32 7.66
N LYS A 679 -36.47 -80.18 8.69
CA LYS A 679 -37.60 -81.10 8.94
C LYS A 679 -38.81 -80.28 9.43
N GLY A 680 -39.64 -79.82 8.49
CA GLY A 680 -41.08 -79.47 8.62
C GLY A 680 -41.60 -78.55 9.74
N GLU A 681 -41.20 -78.71 11.01
CA GLU A 681 -41.86 -78.10 12.18
C GLU A 681 -41.29 -76.73 12.59
N TRP A 682 -40.01 -76.43 12.34
CA TRP A 682 -39.39 -75.14 12.73
C TRP A 682 -39.81 -73.95 11.86
N LEU A 683 -40.38 -74.20 10.66
CA LEU A 683 -40.86 -73.18 9.73
C LEU A 683 -42.00 -72.31 10.29
N ARG A 684 -42.65 -72.72 11.39
CA ARG A 684 -43.82 -72.04 11.96
C ARG A 684 -43.56 -71.31 13.28
N GLN A 685 -42.41 -71.46 13.94
CA GLN A 685 -42.25 -71.01 15.34
C GLN A 685 -40.93 -70.26 15.67
N GLY A 686 -40.23 -69.71 14.68
CA GLY A 686 -39.09 -68.81 14.92
C GLY A 686 -39.50 -67.33 14.90
N SER A 687 -39.27 -66.59 15.99
CA SER A 687 -39.57 -65.14 16.08
C SER A 687 -38.86 -64.29 15.02
N GLY A 688 -37.68 -64.73 14.56
CA GLY A 688 -36.93 -64.07 13.49
C GLY A 688 -37.61 -64.17 12.10
N LEU A 689 -38.16 -65.33 11.75
CA LEU A 689 -38.78 -65.56 10.44
C LEU A 689 -40.14 -64.86 10.30
N ALA A 690 -40.90 -64.74 11.39
CA ALA A 690 -42.14 -63.96 11.41
C ALA A 690 -41.87 -62.46 11.22
N ASN A 691 -40.83 -61.92 11.87
CA ASN A 691 -40.40 -60.53 11.71
C ASN A 691 -39.89 -60.25 10.29
N LEU A 692 -39.12 -61.17 9.69
CA LEU A 692 -38.71 -61.06 8.30
C LEU A 692 -39.90 -61.04 7.33
N ARG A 693 -40.87 -61.93 7.51
CA ARG A 693 -42.07 -61.97 6.66
C ARG A 693 -42.83 -60.64 6.71
N PHE A 694 -43.05 -60.12 7.90
CA PHE A 694 -43.72 -58.82 8.09
C PHE A 694 -42.97 -57.68 7.39
N ARG A 695 -41.63 -57.62 7.52
CA ARG A 695 -40.80 -56.58 6.87
C ARG A 695 -40.84 -56.65 5.34
N VAL A 696 -40.82 -57.85 4.78
CA VAL A 696 -40.90 -58.07 3.32
C VAL A 696 -42.29 -57.68 2.81
N GLU A 697 -43.35 -58.07 3.50
CA GLU A 697 -44.74 -57.73 3.16
C GLU A 697 -45.00 -56.22 3.29
N ALA A 698 -44.45 -55.55 4.30
CA ALA A 698 -44.54 -54.09 4.48
C ALA A 698 -43.88 -53.31 3.32
N CYS A 699 -42.93 -53.92 2.60
CA CYS A 699 -42.34 -53.37 1.39
C CYS A 699 -43.14 -53.69 0.12
N GLY A 700 -44.31 -54.34 0.21
CA GLY A 700 -45.07 -54.85 -0.95
C GLY A 700 -44.44 -56.08 -1.61
N GLY A 701 -43.56 -56.77 -0.89
CA GLY A 701 -42.86 -57.96 -1.35
C GLY A 701 -43.50 -59.28 -0.90
N THR A 702 -42.91 -60.39 -1.30
CA THR A 702 -43.30 -61.75 -0.88
C THR A 702 -42.11 -62.54 -0.37
N LEU A 703 -42.32 -63.34 0.68
CA LEU A 703 -41.31 -64.22 1.27
C LEU A 703 -41.80 -65.67 1.28
N VAL A 704 -41.02 -66.56 0.69
CA VAL A 704 -41.23 -68.01 0.64
C VAL A 704 -40.00 -68.69 1.22
N ILE A 705 -40.19 -69.67 2.08
CA ILE A 705 -39.12 -70.49 2.64
C ILE A 705 -39.46 -71.93 2.33
N GLU A 706 -38.56 -72.63 1.65
CA GLU A 706 -38.77 -73.99 1.16
C GLU A 706 -37.53 -74.86 1.40
N PRO A 707 -37.69 -76.18 1.57
CA PRO A 707 -36.56 -77.08 1.63
C PRO A 707 -35.83 -77.16 0.28
N ALA A 708 -34.50 -77.13 0.32
CA ALA A 708 -33.62 -77.36 -0.84
C ALA A 708 -32.97 -78.76 -0.74
N GLN A 709 -32.31 -79.22 -1.81
CA GLN A 709 -31.63 -80.52 -1.81
C GLN A 709 -30.49 -80.51 -0.77
N GLY A 710 -30.77 -81.05 0.41
CA GLY A 710 -29.87 -80.98 1.55
C GLY A 710 -29.67 -79.55 2.03
N GLY A 711 -30.75 -78.82 2.37
CA GLY A 711 -30.62 -77.45 2.87
C GLY A 711 -31.93 -76.68 2.99
N THR A 712 -31.85 -75.37 3.28
CA THR A 712 -33.01 -74.46 3.30
C THR A 712 -32.85 -73.37 2.26
N ARG A 713 -33.92 -73.04 1.54
CA ARG A 713 -33.97 -71.92 0.59
C ARG A 713 -34.95 -70.86 1.08
N VAL A 714 -34.45 -69.63 1.20
CA VAL A 714 -35.23 -68.42 1.48
C VAL A 714 -35.33 -67.61 0.20
N LEU A 715 -36.55 -67.45 -0.32
CA LEU A 715 -36.84 -66.72 -1.54
C LEU A 715 -37.70 -65.49 -1.21
N ALA A 716 -37.13 -64.31 -1.43
CA ALA A 716 -37.81 -63.05 -1.21
C ALA A 716 -37.90 -62.24 -2.51
N THR A 717 -39.05 -61.67 -2.80
CA THR A 717 -39.25 -60.76 -3.94
C THR A 717 -39.64 -59.39 -3.41
N LEU A 718 -38.86 -58.36 -3.70
CA LEU A 718 -39.12 -56.97 -3.31
C LEU A 718 -39.37 -56.13 -4.56
N PRO A 719 -40.32 -55.18 -4.57
CA PRO A 719 -40.38 -54.16 -5.60
C PRO A 719 -39.17 -53.23 -5.48
N LEU A 720 -38.58 -52.88 -6.61
CA LEU A 720 -37.55 -51.87 -6.78
C LEU A 720 -38.25 -50.54 -7.07
N ALA A 721 -37.83 -49.46 -6.42
CA ALA A 721 -38.32 -48.14 -6.80
C ALA A 721 -37.55 -47.65 -8.04
N ARG A 722 -38.22 -47.28 -9.14
CA ARG A 722 -37.55 -46.56 -10.25
C ARG A 722 -37.24 -45.09 -9.89
N LEU A 723 -35.99 -44.73 -10.15
CA LEU A 723 -35.38 -43.42 -10.44
C LEU A 723 -36.25 -42.16 -10.31
N ARG A 724 -35.85 -41.24 -9.42
CA ARG A 724 -35.74 -39.82 -9.78
C ARG A 724 -34.40 -39.65 -10.50
N ALA A 725 -34.38 -39.14 -11.72
CA ALA A 725 -33.15 -38.69 -12.35
C ALA A 725 -32.47 -37.64 -11.44
N PRO A 726 -31.13 -37.59 -11.36
CA PRO A 726 -30.45 -36.50 -10.65
C PRO A 726 -30.91 -35.18 -11.24
N SER A 727 -31.47 -34.29 -10.42
CA SER A 727 -31.78 -32.95 -10.90
C SER A 727 -30.47 -32.25 -11.24
N THR A 728 -30.25 -31.98 -12.52
CA THR A 728 -29.18 -31.10 -13.02
C THR A 728 -29.46 -29.63 -12.69
N ALA A 729 -30.04 -29.34 -11.51
CA ALA A 729 -30.44 -27.98 -11.11
C ALA A 729 -29.46 -27.32 -10.11
N GLY A 730 -28.32 -27.96 -9.80
CA GLY A 730 -27.37 -27.46 -8.80
C GLY A 730 -26.02 -26.95 -9.32
N LEU A 731 -25.66 -27.20 -10.59
CA LEU A 731 -24.29 -26.93 -11.10
C LEU A 731 -24.16 -25.69 -12.00
N GLU A 732 -25.25 -24.99 -12.35
CA GLU A 732 -25.19 -23.75 -13.14
C GLU A 732 -25.10 -22.46 -12.29
N ARG A 733 -24.91 -22.54 -10.97
CA ARG A 733 -24.71 -21.35 -10.11
C ARG A 733 -23.27 -21.12 -9.64
N ALA A 734 -22.30 -21.85 -10.17
CA ALA A 734 -20.87 -21.65 -9.88
C ALA A 734 -20.02 -21.22 -11.08
N ALA A 735 -20.65 -20.86 -12.21
CA ALA A 735 -19.96 -20.27 -13.36
C ALA A 735 -20.77 -19.06 -13.88
N GLY A 736 -20.65 -17.96 -13.16
CA GLY A 736 -21.15 -16.63 -13.53
C GLY A 736 -20.35 -15.57 -12.80
#